data_AF-A0A839E409-F1
#
_entry.id   AF-A0A839E409-F1
#
_cell.length_a   1.000
_cell.length_b   1.000
_cell.length_c   1.000
_cell.angle_alpha   90.00
_cell.angle_beta   90.00
_cell.angle_gamma   90.00
#
_symmetry.space_group_name_H-M   'P 1'
#
loop_
_entity.id
_entity.type
_entity.pdbx_description
1 polymer ?
#
loop_
_entity_poly.entity_id
_entity_poly.type
_entity_poly.pdbx_seq_one_letter_code
_entity_poly.pdbx_strand_id
1 'polypeptide(L)'
;MALTDERGANPSQGGDGRSGREQTFDRQPPQDLEAEQSVLGGMLLSKDAIADIVEVVRPHDFYRPAHQAIYDCVLDLYGRGEPADPITVSAELERRNELSRVGGAPYMHTLIATVPTAANASYYAEIVAEKAVLRRLVEAGTRIVQYGYNGSEGAAIEEVVDRAQAAVYDVTENRTSEDYAALEDLLQPTMDEIDAIASRGGDAQGLPTDFTDLDEVTNGLHAGQMVIVAARPGVGKALALDTPLPTPRGWTSMGEVAGGDRLLGVDGRPTTVVAATEVLHDRPCHEIEFNDGTVVVADSEHRWRLADGRILTTEQLAAEDTPRLPPHERLRLPERELPVAPYVLGVWLLAGDPDTGGLRTDDAELVTNLELEGVEPGDGPLFGDEIAERLTDLGTWRDHDLPAEYLRGSEQQRRALLAGMLDAGGSVSSDGTIGLTISELASVRARELVLSLGYACTATPNWEDDGDEFDTSVLVFDSGPDEVFRLGRNNELHKRLRRESDEQPARTVVAVRPVDSVPVRCVEVDAADRLYLAGRSMIPTHNSTLGLDFARSASIKHGMASVIFSLEMGRTEIVMRMLSAEARIRLGDMRGGRMTDDDWTRLARRMSEISEAPLFIDDSPNLTMMEIRAKARRLKQRNDINLIVVDYMQLMTSGKRVESRQQEVSEFSRNLKLLAKELNVPVVAISQLNRGPEQRNDRRPQLSDLRESGCLTSGTRLLRADTGAEVTFGELMETGERPIVWSLDERMRMVPRPITNVFSSGVKEVFRVRLASGREIEATANHPMLTVRDWLPLGELAVGDRVAVPRSVPEPLGTESMPEPEIVMLAHLTGDGSFVKRQPIRYAGVDEANLEAVTEAAKHFGVTPVRDEYASAEVTTLRLPAPYPLARGERNPIAAWLDDMGLFGLRSHEKFVPERVFSLPREQIALFLRHLWATDGSVRWDETYGQARIHYATSSRRLADDVTNLLLRLGVFARIKTASKAGDRDGYHVLIYGGENQLRFLEEAGVHGARSPQVDVVTEKLRSAVGNTICDTIPGEVRGRVRTALPDRSVTRREFATRLGTEFSGSATWKRAPSRSRSGGAAVLEDTELDNPAARDVFWDEIVEITPLGEQPVYDATVDDTHNFVSNCIVMHNSLEQDADMVILIHRPDAFERDDPRMGEADLILAKHRAGPTSTVTVAHQLHYSRFVDMAKE
;
A
#
# COMPACT_ATOMS: atom_id res chain seq x y z
N MET A 1 -9.93 -91.73 -31.91
CA MET A 1 -10.27 -91.92 -30.49
C MET A 1 -10.95 -90.67 -29.99
N ALA A 2 -11.77 -90.76 -28.94
CA ALA A 2 -12.83 -89.80 -28.68
C ALA A 2 -12.69 -89.06 -27.34
N LEU A 3 -13.37 -87.91 -27.28
CA LEU A 3 -14.10 -87.33 -26.15
C LEU A 3 -13.40 -86.58 -25.00
N THR A 4 -14.17 -85.56 -24.55
CA THR A 4 -14.25 -84.88 -23.24
C THR A 4 -13.05 -84.05 -22.77
N ASP A 5 -13.09 -82.73 -22.59
CA ASP A 5 -14.14 -81.72 -22.22
C ASP A 5 -14.28 -81.44 -20.71
N GLU A 6 -14.81 -80.25 -20.44
CA GLU A 6 -15.25 -79.60 -19.20
C GLU A 6 -14.28 -78.70 -18.40
N ARG A 7 -14.92 -77.70 -17.79
CA ARG A 7 -14.36 -76.41 -17.37
C ARG A 7 -13.95 -76.42 -15.90
N GLY A 8 -12.88 -75.69 -15.57
CA GLY A 8 -12.52 -75.33 -14.20
C GLY A 8 -11.95 -73.90 -14.17
N ALA A 9 -12.41 -73.07 -13.24
CA ALA A 9 -12.14 -71.62 -13.21
C ALA A 9 -11.20 -71.20 -12.08
N ASN A 10 -10.89 -69.90 -12.09
CA ASN A 10 -10.36 -69.03 -11.02
C ASN A 10 -8.83 -68.82 -10.91
N PRO A 11 -8.38 -67.64 -10.41
CA PRO A 11 -7.40 -66.86 -11.17
C PRO A 11 -6.19 -66.35 -10.36
N SER A 12 -5.10 -66.00 -11.03
CA SER A 12 -4.22 -64.87 -10.67
C SER A 12 -3.04 -64.69 -11.66
N GLN A 13 -2.68 -63.41 -11.88
CA GLN A 13 -1.37 -62.84 -12.21
C GLN A 13 -0.35 -63.58 -13.12
N GLY A 14 0.11 -62.85 -14.16
CA GLY A 14 1.56 -62.68 -14.39
C GLY A 14 2.15 -63.15 -15.74
N GLY A 15 2.37 -62.19 -16.66
CA GLY A 15 3.39 -62.19 -17.74
C GLY A 15 3.38 -63.30 -18.82
N ASP A 16 3.98 -63.14 -20.00
CA ASP A 16 4.51 -61.94 -20.68
C ASP A 16 4.65 -62.27 -22.19
N GLY A 17 4.68 -61.25 -23.05
CA GLY A 17 5.28 -61.32 -24.39
C GLY A 17 4.36 -61.57 -25.59
N ARG A 18 4.03 -60.48 -26.33
CA ARG A 18 4.73 -60.16 -27.60
C ARG A 18 4.26 -58.87 -28.31
N SER A 19 5.22 -57.94 -28.43
CA SER A 19 5.47 -57.06 -29.59
C SER A 19 4.36 -56.12 -30.12
N GLY A 20 4.31 -54.91 -29.57
CA GLY A 20 4.18 -53.68 -30.37
C GLY A 20 5.53 -52.96 -30.39
N ARG A 21 5.96 -52.37 -31.51
CA ARG A 21 7.19 -51.54 -31.59
C ARG A 21 6.82 -50.09 -31.29
N GLU A 22 7.26 -49.57 -30.15
CA GLU A 22 7.37 -48.13 -29.93
C GLU A 22 8.73 -47.64 -30.44
N GLN A 23 8.75 -46.54 -31.19
CA GLN A 23 9.97 -45.79 -31.48
C GLN A 23 10.12 -44.70 -30.43
N THR A 24 11.06 -44.87 -29.50
CA THR A 24 11.44 -43.82 -28.57
C THR A 24 12.13 -42.67 -29.29
N PHE A 25 11.73 -41.43 -29.01
CA PHE A 25 12.35 -40.21 -29.55
C PHE A 25 13.71 -39.95 -28.89
N ASP A 26 14.76 -40.61 -29.40
CA ASP A 26 16.14 -40.29 -29.02
C ASP A 26 16.67 -39.17 -29.94
N ARG A 27 16.43 -37.91 -29.56
CA ARG A 27 16.90 -36.72 -30.28
C ARG A 27 17.91 -35.95 -29.43
N GLN A 28 19.15 -35.91 -29.91
CA GLN A 28 20.20 -35.07 -29.34
C GLN A 28 19.82 -33.58 -29.43
N PRO A 29 20.08 -32.75 -28.40
CA PRO A 29 19.82 -31.32 -28.45
C PRO A 29 20.57 -30.61 -29.60
N PRO A 30 20.04 -29.50 -30.14
CA PRO A 30 20.72 -28.70 -31.15
C PRO A 30 22.10 -28.22 -30.68
N GLN A 31 23.13 -28.54 -31.46
CA GLN A 31 24.54 -28.28 -31.21
C GLN A 31 25.30 -28.26 -32.54
N ASP A 32 26.46 -27.60 -32.59
CA ASP A 32 27.43 -27.75 -33.68
C ASP A 32 28.85 -27.66 -33.11
N LEU A 33 29.49 -28.82 -32.95
CA LEU A 33 30.78 -28.91 -32.26
C LEU A 33 31.94 -28.41 -33.11
N GLU A 34 31.83 -28.47 -34.45
CA GLU A 34 32.86 -27.96 -35.35
C GLU A 34 32.83 -26.43 -35.41
N ALA A 35 31.62 -25.84 -35.39
CA ALA A 35 31.44 -24.41 -35.22
C ALA A 35 31.97 -23.91 -33.86
N GLU A 36 31.61 -24.56 -32.74
CA GLU A 36 32.12 -24.20 -31.41
C GLU A 36 33.66 -24.24 -31.33
N GLN A 37 34.27 -25.28 -31.89
CA GLN A 37 35.74 -25.37 -31.96
C GLN A 37 36.35 -24.27 -32.84
N SER A 38 35.66 -23.90 -33.92
CA SER A 38 36.12 -22.86 -34.85
C SER A 38 36.01 -21.44 -34.26
N VAL A 39 35.00 -21.19 -33.43
CA VAL A 39 34.86 -19.94 -32.66
C VAL A 39 36.04 -19.80 -31.69
N LEU A 40 36.28 -20.80 -30.82
CA LEU A 40 37.35 -20.75 -29.84
C LEU A 40 38.76 -20.71 -30.48
N GLY A 41 38.97 -21.47 -31.56
CA GLY A 41 40.23 -21.40 -32.31
C GLY A 41 40.47 -20.04 -32.96
N GLY A 42 39.40 -19.34 -33.37
CA GLY A 42 39.48 -18.00 -33.96
C GLY A 42 39.90 -16.96 -32.93
N MET A 43 39.31 -17.03 -31.73
CA MET A 43 39.68 -16.20 -30.58
C MET A 43 41.14 -16.42 -30.16
N LEU A 44 41.62 -17.67 -30.14
CA LEU A 44 43.02 -18.02 -29.83
C LEU A 44 44.01 -17.62 -30.93
N LEU A 45 43.54 -17.28 -32.13
CA LEU A 45 44.36 -16.89 -33.28
C LEU A 45 44.44 -15.37 -33.49
N SER A 46 43.39 -14.62 -33.16
CA SER A 46 43.32 -13.17 -33.38
C SER A 46 42.56 -12.46 -32.26
N LYS A 47 43.15 -11.39 -31.74
CA LYS A 47 42.50 -10.49 -30.79
C LYS A 47 41.24 -9.85 -31.38
N ASP A 48 41.27 -9.50 -32.67
CA ASP A 48 40.15 -8.83 -33.33
C ASP A 48 38.92 -9.75 -33.42
N ALA A 49 39.14 -11.06 -33.63
CA ALA A 49 38.07 -12.05 -33.62
C ALA A 49 37.40 -12.19 -32.24
N ILE A 50 38.11 -11.90 -31.13
CA ILE A 50 37.51 -11.89 -29.79
C ILE A 50 36.43 -10.81 -29.69
N ALA A 51 36.69 -9.62 -30.23
CA ALA A 51 35.72 -8.52 -30.22
C ALA A 51 34.45 -8.90 -30.99
N ASP A 52 34.59 -9.32 -32.26
CA ASP A 52 33.46 -9.73 -33.11
C ASP A 52 32.61 -10.86 -32.50
N ILE A 53 33.24 -11.83 -31.81
CA ILE A 53 32.55 -12.99 -31.26
C ILE A 53 31.79 -12.64 -29.96
N VAL A 54 32.30 -11.71 -29.16
CA VAL A 54 31.65 -11.26 -27.90
C VAL A 54 30.32 -10.57 -28.17
N GLU A 55 30.13 -9.94 -29.33
CA GLU A 55 28.83 -9.37 -29.71
C GLU A 55 27.77 -10.45 -30.01
N VAL A 56 28.18 -11.63 -30.47
CA VAL A 56 27.27 -12.66 -31.03
C VAL A 56 26.96 -13.81 -30.06
N VAL A 57 27.91 -14.18 -29.20
CA VAL A 57 27.85 -15.41 -28.38
C VAL A 57 28.11 -15.10 -26.90
N ARG A 58 27.46 -15.83 -26.00
CA ARG A 58 27.70 -15.81 -24.54
C ARG A 58 28.22 -17.17 -24.05
N PRO A 59 28.83 -17.26 -22.84
CA PRO A 59 29.43 -18.51 -22.36
C PRO A 59 28.45 -19.70 -22.38
N HIS A 60 27.18 -19.48 -22.00
CA HIS A 60 26.16 -20.54 -21.95
C HIS A 60 25.61 -20.96 -23.33
N ASP A 61 25.98 -20.30 -24.43
CA ASP A 61 25.56 -20.68 -25.79
C ASP A 61 26.34 -21.88 -26.33
N PHE A 62 27.56 -22.15 -25.83
CA PHE A 62 28.29 -23.37 -26.16
C PHE A 62 27.63 -24.60 -25.52
N TYR A 63 27.43 -25.67 -26.29
CA TYR A 63 26.85 -26.92 -25.80
C TYR A 63 27.80 -27.67 -24.85
N ARG A 64 29.12 -27.63 -25.10
CA ARG A 64 30.10 -28.33 -24.24
C ARG A 64 30.54 -27.44 -23.07
N PRO A 65 30.39 -27.88 -21.80
CA PRO A 65 30.94 -27.15 -20.63
C PRO A 65 32.44 -26.87 -20.73
N ALA A 66 33.20 -27.76 -21.39
CA ALA A 66 34.62 -27.53 -21.67
C ALA A 66 34.86 -26.29 -22.56
N HIS A 67 33.98 -26.03 -23.53
CA HIS A 67 34.06 -24.86 -24.40
C HIS A 67 33.64 -23.59 -23.66
N GLN A 68 32.63 -23.67 -22.78
CA GLN A 68 32.22 -22.56 -21.89
C GLN A 68 33.42 -22.08 -21.05
N ALA A 69 34.09 -23.01 -20.35
CA ALA A 69 35.25 -22.68 -19.50
C ALA A 69 36.45 -22.12 -20.27
N ILE A 70 36.69 -22.57 -21.51
CA ILE A 70 37.73 -21.98 -22.38
C ILE A 70 37.33 -20.57 -22.78
N TYR A 71 36.06 -20.34 -23.16
CA TYR A 71 35.54 -19.03 -23.52
C TYR A 71 35.65 -18.04 -22.37
N ASP A 72 35.19 -18.40 -21.16
CA ASP A 72 35.30 -17.57 -19.94
C ASP A 72 36.76 -17.23 -19.60
N CYS A 73 37.69 -18.17 -19.79
CA CYS A 73 39.11 -17.93 -19.59
C CYS A 73 39.69 -16.93 -20.62
N VAL A 74 39.30 -17.06 -21.88
CA VAL A 74 39.68 -16.13 -22.96
C VAL A 74 39.13 -14.73 -22.68
N LEU A 75 37.87 -14.60 -22.25
CA LEU A 75 37.27 -13.31 -21.91
C LEU A 75 37.95 -12.63 -20.72
N ASP A 76 38.27 -13.38 -19.66
CA ASP A 76 38.94 -12.82 -18.48
C ASP A 76 40.38 -12.36 -18.78
N LEU A 77 41.13 -13.10 -19.62
CA LEU A 77 42.44 -12.65 -20.10
C LEU A 77 42.30 -11.39 -20.97
N TYR A 78 41.33 -11.37 -21.89
CA TYR A 78 41.06 -10.22 -22.76
C TYR A 78 40.66 -8.97 -21.96
N GLY A 79 39.78 -9.11 -20.96
CA GLY A 79 39.36 -8.04 -20.05
C GLY A 79 40.49 -7.51 -19.15
N ARG A 80 41.47 -8.35 -18.80
CA ARG A 80 42.72 -7.93 -18.14
C ARG A 80 43.74 -7.29 -19.11
N GLY A 81 43.45 -7.25 -20.41
CA GLY A 81 44.35 -6.76 -21.44
C GLY A 81 45.51 -7.71 -21.77
N GLU A 82 45.47 -8.94 -21.28
CA GLU A 82 46.46 -9.98 -21.55
C GLU A 82 46.16 -10.68 -22.89
N PRO A 83 47.17 -11.11 -23.66
CA PRO A 83 46.94 -11.85 -24.90
C PRO A 83 46.35 -13.23 -24.59
N ALA A 84 45.20 -13.55 -25.17
CA ALA A 84 44.56 -14.87 -25.04
C ALA A 84 45.05 -15.79 -26.17
N ASP A 85 46.13 -16.53 -25.92
CA ASP A 85 46.74 -17.50 -26.82
C ASP A 85 46.78 -18.90 -26.17
N PRO A 86 47.10 -19.99 -26.89
CA PRO A 86 47.10 -21.35 -26.34
C PRO A 86 47.99 -21.54 -25.10
N ILE A 87 49.03 -20.74 -24.93
CA ILE A 87 49.97 -20.83 -23.81
C ILE A 87 49.40 -20.09 -22.60
N THR A 88 48.94 -18.84 -22.78
CA THR A 88 48.36 -18.05 -21.69
C THR A 88 47.05 -18.65 -21.18
N VAL A 89 46.16 -19.08 -22.07
CA VAL A 89 44.90 -19.76 -21.74
C VAL A 89 45.15 -21.09 -21.04
N SER A 90 46.15 -21.88 -21.47
CA SER A 90 46.52 -23.11 -20.77
C SER A 90 47.04 -22.84 -19.36
N ALA A 91 47.91 -21.83 -19.18
CA ALA A 91 48.49 -21.49 -17.88
C ALA A 91 47.43 -20.91 -16.89
N GLU A 92 46.47 -20.15 -17.40
CA GLU A 92 45.35 -19.64 -16.62
C GLU A 92 44.38 -20.78 -16.19
N LEU A 93 44.03 -21.68 -17.11
CA LEU A 93 43.23 -22.86 -16.80
C LEU A 93 43.94 -23.85 -15.87
N GLU A 94 45.28 -23.92 -15.91
CA GLU A 94 46.06 -24.70 -14.95
C GLU A 94 45.98 -24.08 -13.55
N ARG A 95 46.12 -22.74 -13.44
CA ARG A 95 45.95 -22.01 -12.18
C ARG A 95 44.56 -22.21 -11.57
N ARG A 96 43.52 -22.32 -12.40
CA ARG A 96 42.12 -22.61 -12.00
C ARG A 96 41.86 -24.10 -11.67
N ASN A 97 42.81 -24.99 -11.91
CA ASN A 97 42.64 -26.46 -11.85
C ASN A 97 41.60 -27.02 -12.84
N GLU A 98 41.37 -26.32 -13.95
CA GLU A 98 40.38 -26.68 -14.98
C GLU A 98 41.00 -27.25 -16.26
N LEU A 99 42.31 -27.05 -16.47
CA LEU A 99 43.03 -27.51 -17.67
C LEU A 99 42.79 -28.99 -18.00
N SER A 100 42.72 -29.86 -16.99
CA SER A 100 42.44 -31.30 -17.16
C SER A 100 41.01 -31.60 -17.59
N ARG A 101 40.04 -30.76 -17.21
CA ARG A 101 38.61 -30.91 -17.55
C ARG A 101 38.31 -30.47 -18.99
N VAL A 102 39.05 -29.49 -19.51
CA VAL A 102 38.86 -28.97 -20.87
C VAL A 102 39.58 -29.77 -21.97
N GLY A 103 40.36 -30.80 -21.62
CA GLY A 103 41.11 -31.63 -22.56
C GLY A 103 42.64 -31.43 -22.56
N GLY A 104 43.17 -30.58 -21.69
CA GLY A 104 44.61 -30.31 -21.55
C GLY A 104 45.17 -29.34 -22.60
N ALA A 105 46.42 -28.91 -22.40
CA ALA A 105 47.11 -28.00 -23.32
C ALA A 105 47.13 -28.45 -24.80
N PRO A 106 47.23 -29.76 -25.15
CA PRO A 106 47.12 -30.20 -26.55
C PRO A 106 45.77 -29.82 -27.20
N TYR A 107 44.70 -29.67 -26.43
CA TYR A 107 43.40 -29.29 -26.96
C TYR A 107 43.38 -27.84 -27.48
N MET A 108 44.07 -26.91 -26.82
CA MET A 108 44.17 -25.52 -27.31
C MET A 108 44.83 -25.45 -28.69
N HIS A 109 45.87 -26.24 -28.92
CA HIS A 109 46.49 -26.37 -30.25
C HIS A 109 45.58 -27.07 -31.27
N THR A 110 44.68 -27.95 -30.81
CA THR A 110 43.68 -28.60 -31.67
C THR A 110 42.64 -27.59 -32.14
N LEU A 111 42.13 -26.73 -31.25
CA LEU A 111 41.19 -25.66 -31.59
C LEU A 111 41.75 -24.72 -32.68
N ILE A 112 43.01 -24.29 -32.55
CA ILE A 112 43.68 -23.50 -33.59
C ILE A 112 43.77 -24.29 -34.92
N ALA A 113 44.11 -25.58 -34.89
CA ALA A 113 44.24 -26.39 -36.09
C ALA A 113 42.90 -26.66 -36.81
N THR A 114 41.77 -26.56 -36.10
CA THR A 114 40.42 -26.70 -36.67
C THR A 114 40.01 -25.49 -37.51
N VAL A 115 40.53 -24.29 -37.22
CA VAL A 115 40.09 -23.04 -37.87
C VAL A 115 40.74 -22.84 -39.24
N PRO A 116 39.95 -22.73 -40.33
CA PRO A 116 40.52 -22.45 -41.65
C PRO A 116 41.12 -21.04 -41.75
N THR A 117 40.44 -20.05 -41.19
CA THR A 117 40.84 -18.63 -41.16
C THR A 117 40.11 -17.91 -40.01
N ALA A 118 40.84 -17.13 -39.19
CA ALA A 118 40.24 -16.37 -38.08
C ALA A 118 39.16 -15.35 -38.53
N ALA A 119 39.25 -14.83 -39.76
CA ALA A 119 38.27 -13.90 -40.34
C ALA A 119 36.85 -14.50 -40.55
N ASN A 120 36.70 -15.83 -40.46
CA ASN A 120 35.39 -16.49 -40.56
C ASN A 120 34.80 -16.85 -39.18
N ALA A 121 35.49 -16.51 -38.08
CA ALA A 121 35.10 -16.96 -36.76
C ALA A 121 33.73 -16.38 -36.31
N SER A 122 33.40 -15.16 -36.74
CA SER A 122 32.10 -14.50 -36.52
C SER A 122 30.95 -15.26 -37.21
N TYR A 123 31.16 -15.82 -38.41
CA TYR A 123 30.17 -16.68 -39.09
C TYR A 123 29.93 -18.00 -38.34
N TYR A 124 30.99 -18.60 -37.78
CA TYR A 124 30.82 -19.77 -36.91
C TYR A 124 30.12 -19.41 -35.59
N ALA A 125 30.31 -18.19 -35.09
CA ALA A 125 29.64 -17.68 -33.90
C ALA A 125 28.11 -17.54 -34.10
N GLU A 126 27.68 -17.07 -35.29
CA GLU A 126 26.26 -17.07 -35.67
C GLU A 126 25.65 -18.49 -35.63
N ILE A 127 26.36 -19.50 -36.15
CA ILE A 127 25.91 -20.90 -36.12
C ILE A 127 25.75 -21.40 -34.67
N VAL A 128 26.70 -21.09 -33.77
CA VAL A 128 26.61 -21.45 -32.35
C VAL A 128 25.41 -20.77 -31.69
N ALA A 129 25.21 -19.47 -31.93
CA ALA A 129 24.07 -18.71 -31.42
C ALA A 129 22.73 -19.27 -31.90
N GLU A 130 22.60 -19.63 -33.19
CA GLU A 130 21.41 -20.31 -33.72
C GLU A 130 21.11 -21.63 -33.00
N LYS A 131 22.14 -22.48 -32.78
CA LYS A 131 21.95 -23.75 -32.06
C LYS A 131 21.57 -23.52 -30.60
N ALA A 132 22.11 -22.49 -29.96
CA ALA A 132 21.76 -22.12 -28.59
C ALA A 132 20.30 -21.65 -28.47
N VAL A 133 19.80 -20.84 -29.40
CA VAL A 133 18.38 -20.44 -29.45
C VAL A 133 17.48 -21.66 -29.66
N LEU A 134 17.82 -22.56 -30.60
CA LEU A 134 17.06 -23.80 -30.83
C LEU A 134 17.08 -24.72 -29.60
N ARG A 135 18.18 -24.76 -28.84
CA ARG A 135 18.29 -25.53 -27.60
C ARG A 135 17.44 -24.93 -26.47
N ARG A 136 17.49 -23.60 -26.28
CA ARG A 136 16.60 -22.87 -25.35
C ARG A 136 15.11 -23.11 -25.68
N LEU A 137 14.75 -23.15 -26.96
CA LEU A 137 13.37 -23.46 -27.39
C LEU A 137 12.93 -24.88 -26.99
N VAL A 138 13.83 -25.87 -27.08
CA VAL A 138 13.57 -27.25 -26.63
C VAL A 138 13.42 -27.34 -25.11
N GLU A 139 14.25 -26.60 -24.36
CA GLU A 139 14.13 -26.50 -22.90
C GLU A 139 12.82 -25.82 -22.47
N ALA A 140 12.46 -24.70 -23.09
CA ALA A 140 11.20 -24.00 -22.87
C ALA A 140 10.00 -24.91 -23.15
N GLY A 141 9.98 -25.59 -24.30
CA GLY A 141 8.95 -26.57 -24.64
C GLY A 141 8.84 -27.70 -23.61
N THR A 142 9.98 -28.15 -23.07
CA THR A 142 10.02 -29.19 -22.03
C THR A 142 9.43 -28.67 -20.70
N ARG A 143 9.75 -27.44 -20.29
CA ARG A 143 9.15 -26.80 -19.09
C ARG A 143 7.64 -26.61 -19.25
N ILE A 144 7.17 -26.19 -20.42
CA ILE A 144 5.74 -26.01 -20.71
C ILE A 144 4.99 -27.35 -20.61
N VAL A 145 5.57 -28.44 -21.13
CA VAL A 145 5.02 -29.80 -20.96
C VAL A 145 4.98 -30.19 -19.48
N GLN A 146 6.03 -29.90 -18.71
CA GLN A 146 6.05 -30.15 -17.25
C GLN A 146 4.98 -29.33 -16.50
N TYR A 147 4.78 -28.05 -16.85
CA TYR A 147 3.71 -27.24 -16.27
C TYR A 147 2.32 -27.83 -16.56
N GLY A 148 2.09 -28.35 -17.76
CA GLY A 148 0.85 -29.04 -18.13
C GLY A 148 0.58 -30.33 -17.33
N TYR A 149 1.62 -31.09 -16.96
CA TYR A 149 1.47 -32.28 -16.12
C TYR A 149 1.33 -31.95 -14.62
N ASN A 150 2.05 -30.93 -14.13
CA ASN A 150 2.06 -30.55 -12.72
C ASN A 150 0.88 -29.65 -12.31
N GLY A 151 0.20 -29.01 -13.28
CA GLY A 151 -0.97 -28.15 -13.04
C GLY A 151 -2.21 -28.87 -12.46
N SER A 152 -2.15 -30.19 -12.28
CA SER A 152 -3.20 -30.97 -11.60
C SER A 152 -3.14 -30.88 -10.07
N GLU A 153 -2.10 -30.29 -9.48
CA GLU A 153 -1.93 -30.10 -8.03
C GLU A 153 -2.09 -28.62 -7.59
N GLY A 154 -3.31 -28.10 -7.69
CA GLY A 154 -3.76 -26.94 -6.89
C GLY A 154 -3.32 -25.53 -7.32
N ALA A 155 -2.54 -25.38 -8.39
CA ALA A 155 -2.27 -24.07 -9.00
C ALA A 155 -3.45 -23.60 -9.87
N ALA A 156 -3.68 -22.29 -9.96
CA ALA A 156 -4.66 -21.74 -10.89
C ALA A 156 -4.19 -21.94 -12.34
N ILE A 157 -5.12 -22.24 -13.26
CA ILE A 157 -4.82 -22.48 -14.68
C ILE A 157 -4.14 -21.26 -15.32
N GLU A 158 -4.53 -20.06 -14.89
CA GLU A 158 -3.95 -18.78 -15.30
C GLU A 158 -2.44 -18.71 -15.00
N GLU A 159 -2.01 -19.10 -13.79
CA GLU A 159 -0.59 -19.10 -13.41
C GLU A 159 0.23 -20.10 -14.24
N VAL A 160 -0.36 -21.24 -14.62
CA VAL A 160 0.26 -22.23 -15.51
C VAL A 160 0.45 -21.67 -16.92
N VAL A 161 -0.53 -20.90 -17.42
CA VAL A 161 -0.47 -20.22 -18.72
C VAL A 161 0.58 -19.09 -18.70
N ASP A 162 0.63 -18.28 -17.65
CA ASP A 162 1.60 -17.18 -17.54
C ASP A 162 3.04 -17.69 -17.47
N ARG A 163 3.29 -18.73 -16.67
CA ARG A 163 4.61 -19.41 -16.62
C ARG A 163 4.99 -20.00 -17.97
N ALA A 164 4.02 -20.53 -18.73
CA ALA A 164 4.27 -21.02 -20.08
C ALA A 164 4.58 -19.88 -21.07
N GLN A 165 3.90 -18.73 -20.98
CA GLN A 165 4.20 -17.56 -21.81
C GLN A 165 5.59 -16.99 -21.52
N ALA A 166 5.95 -16.83 -20.24
CA ALA A 166 7.28 -16.39 -19.82
C ALA A 166 8.39 -17.32 -20.36
N ALA A 167 8.22 -18.64 -20.22
CA ALA A 167 9.19 -19.62 -20.70
C ALA A 167 9.41 -19.57 -22.24
N VAL A 168 8.39 -19.22 -23.04
CA VAL A 168 8.57 -18.98 -24.49
C VAL A 168 9.32 -17.66 -24.75
N TYR A 169 9.05 -16.64 -23.95
CA TYR A 169 9.59 -15.29 -24.14
C TYR A 169 11.08 -15.18 -23.77
N ASP A 170 11.53 -15.91 -22.74
CA ASP A 170 12.95 -16.08 -22.37
C ASP A 170 13.83 -16.59 -23.54
N VAL A 171 13.23 -17.28 -24.51
CA VAL A 171 13.94 -17.77 -25.71
C VAL A 171 14.31 -16.62 -26.66
N THR A 172 13.56 -15.50 -26.60
CA THR A 172 13.66 -14.37 -27.54
C THR A 172 14.40 -13.14 -27.03
N GLU A 173 14.48 -12.88 -25.72
CA GLU A 173 14.82 -11.53 -25.20
C GLU A 173 16.33 -11.27 -24.93
N ASN A 174 17.21 -12.28 -25.02
CA ASN A 174 18.66 -12.13 -24.78
C ASN A 174 19.46 -11.52 -25.96
N ARG A 175 18.89 -10.55 -26.69
CA ARG A 175 19.61 -9.71 -27.68
C ARG A 175 19.68 -8.24 -27.27
N THR A 176 19.37 -7.93 -26.01
CA THR A 176 19.53 -6.58 -25.45
C THR A 176 20.90 -6.45 -24.81
N SER A 177 21.61 -5.37 -25.15
CA SER A 177 23.01 -5.10 -24.79
C SER A 177 23.24 -4.83 -23.30
N GLU A 178 24.48 -4.97 -22.86
CA GLU A 178 24.92 -4.72 -21.49
C GLU A 178 24.79 -3.24 -21.06
N ASP A 179 24.63 -3.00 -19.75
CA ASP A 179 24.24 -1.73 -19.11
C ASP A 179 25.23 -0.53 -19.25
N TYR A 180 26.21 -0.59 -20.16
CA TYR A 180 27.24 0.44 -20.32
C TYR A 180 27.46 0.78 -21.80
N ALA A 181 26.87 1.88 -22.26
CA ALA A 181 27.25 2.52 -23.51
C ALA A 181 28.51 3.39 -23.29
N ALA A 182 29.46 3.39 -24.23
CA ALA A 182 30.57 4.33 -24.16
C ALA A 182 30.07 5.74 -24.45
N LEU A 183 30.67 6.76 -23.82
CA LEU A 183 30.26 8.15 -24.03
C LEU A 183 30.40 8.56 -25.51
N GLU A 184 31.37 8.01 -26.23
CA GLU A 184 31.58 8.24 -27.66
C GLU A 184 30.37 7.77 -28.51
N ASP A 185 29.79 6.62 -28.18
CA ASP A 185 28.61 6.06 -28.87
C ASP A 185 27.34 6.86 -28.58
N LEU A 186 27.27 7.52 -27.41
CA LEU A 186 26.16 8.41 -27.04
C LEU A 186 26.33 9.83 -27.59
N LEU A 187 27.57 10.30 -27.79
CA LEU A 187 27.84 11.66 -28.25
C LEU A 187 27.25 11.92 -29.63
N GLN A 188 27.39 11.01 -30.61
CA GLN A 188 26.87 11.26 -31.95
C GLN A 188 25.32 11.34 -31.97
N PRO A 189 24.55 10.39 -31.39
CA PRO A 189 23.10 10.53 -31.26
C PRO A 189 22.67 11.79 -30.50
N THR A 190 23.36 12.16 -29.42
CA THR A 190 23.06 13.40 -28.68
C THR A 190 23.35 14.65 -29.51
N MET A 191 24.43 14.67 -30.31
CA MET A 191 24.69 15.79 -31.23
C MET A 191 23.66 15.84 -32.37
N ASP A 192 23.26 14.69 -32.93
CA ASP A 192 22.22 14.61 -33.95
C ASP A 192 20.85 15.10 -33.40
N GLU A 193 20.55 14.82 -32.13
CA GLU A 193 19.37 15.33 -31.42
C GLU A 193 19.46 16.84 -31.16
N ILE A 194 20.62 17.35 -30.73
CA ILE A 194 20.88 18.79 -30.55
C ILE A 194 20.79 19.53 -31.89
N ASP A 195 21.31 18.97 -32.98
CA ASP A 195 21.19 19.54 -34.33
C ASP A 195 19.73 19.48 -34.85
N ALA A 196 18.97 18.44 -34.50
CA ALA A 196 17.54 18.35 -34.78
C ALA A 196 16.72 19.40 -33.99
N ILE A 197 17.15 19.76 -32.78
CA ILE A 197 16.57 20.84 -31.97
C ILE A 197 16.94 22.22 -32.55
N ALA A 198 18.23 22.44 -32.85
CA ALA A 198 18.74 23.68 -33.39
C ALA A 198 18.15 24.02 -34.77
N SER A 199 17.95 23.02 -35.63
CA SER A 199 17.34 23.18 -36.95
C SER A 199 15.82 23.45 -36.90
N ARG A 200 15.16 23.24 -35.76
CA ARG A 200 13.72 23.51 -35.54
C ARG A 200 13.43 24.80 -34.77
N GLY A 201 14.46 25.51 -34.28
CA GLY A 201 14.31 26.81 -33.62
C GLY A 201 14.92 26.90 -32.22
N GLY A 202 15.42 25.80 -31.65
CA GLY A 202 16.16 25.79 -30.39
C GLY A 202 15.44 25.15 -29.19
N ASP A 203 14.15 24.83 -29.31
CA ASP A 203 13.38 24.21 -28.22
C ASP A 203 13.27 22.68 -28.38
N ALA A 204 13.66 21.95 -27.34
CA ALA A 204 13.48 20.51 -27.25
C ALA A 204 12.01 20.17 -26.95
N GLN A 205 11.23 19.93 -28.01
CA GLN A 205 9.78 19.77 -27.93
C GLN A 205 9.40 18.30 -27.70
N GLY A 206 8.83 18.02 -26.53
CA GLY A 206 8.13 16.77 -26.21
C GLY A 206 6.75 16.71 -26.88
N LEU A 207 5.92 15.75 -26.46
CA LEU A 207 4.57 15.60 -26.98
C LEU A 207 3.69 16.80 -26.57
N PRO A 208 3.16 17.59 -27.52
CA PRO A 208 2.42 18.82 -27.22
C PRO A 208 1.09 18.54 -26.50
N THR A 209 0.83 19.25 -25.41
CA THR A 209 -0.44 19.16 -24.69
C THR A 209 -1.55 19.97 -25.37
N ASP A 210 -1.19 20.87 -26.28
CA ASP A 210 -2.08 21.82 -26.98
C ASP A 210 -2.72 22.87 -26.03
N PHE A 211 -2.12 23.04 -24.85
CA PHE A 211 -2.31 24.20 -23.98
C PHE A 211 -1.05 25.05 -24.06
N THR A 212 -1.11 26.17 -24.79
CA THR A 212 0.08 26.98 -25.14
C THR A 212 0.88 27.35 -23.91
N ASP A 213 0.22 27.81 -22.85
CA ASP A 213 0.84 28.29 -21.63
C ASP A 213 1.37 27.14 -20.73
N LEU A 214 0.89 25.91 -20.93
CA LEU A 214 1.44 24.71 -20.29
C LEU A 214 2.64 24.16 -21.06
N ASP A 215 2.57 24.16 -22.40
CA ASP A 215 3.66 23.76 -23.28
C ASP A 215 4.84 24.77 -23.19
N GLU A 216 4.59 26.07 -22.98
CA GLU A 216 5.63 27.09 -22.67
C GLU A 216 6.38 26.82 -21.34
N VAL A 217 5.79 26.07 -20.40
CA VAL A 217 6.40 25.74 -19.08
C VAL A 217 7.02 24.34 -19.04
N THR A 218 6.47 23.41 -19.82
CA THR A 218 6.86 21.98 -19.82
C THR A 218 7.69 21.56 -21.02
N ASN A 219 7.67 22.36 -22.09
CA ASN A 219 8.08 21.97 -23.44
C ASN A 219 7.38 20.69 -23.94
N GLY A 220 6.12 20.46 -23.50
CA GLY A 220 5.37 19.23 -23.77
C GLY A 220 5.71 18.07 -22.83
N LEU A 221 5.09 16.90 -23.07
CA LEU A 221 5.29 15.69 -22.28
C LEU A 221 6.44 14.85 -22.85
N HIS A 222 7.49 14.59 -22.07
CA HIS A 222 8.70 13.94 -22.57
C HIS A 222 8.67 12.41 -22.42
N ALA A 223 9.41 11.73 -23.29
CA ALA A 223 9.60 10.29 -23.22
C ALA A 223 10.18 9.85 -21.86
N GLY A 224 9.73 8.72 -21.33
CA GLY A 224 10.16 8.22 -20.02
C GLY A 224 9.56 8.93 -18.79
N GLN A 225 8.72 9.96 -18.97
CA GLN A 225 8.05 10.66 -17.87
C GLN A 225 6.79 9.94 -17.37
N MET A 226 6.58 9.97 -16.06
CA MET A 226 5.31 9.71 -15.40
C MET A 226 4.70 11.04 -14.96
N VAL A 227 3.50 11.31 -15.45
CA VAL A 227 2.73 12.54 -15.19
C VAL A 227 1.49 12.15 -14.39
N ILE A 228 1.33 12.68 -13.18
CA ILE A 228 0.08 12.53 -12.42
C ILE A 228 -0.81 13.73 -12.68
N VAL A 229 -2.05 13.48 -13.09
CA VAL A 229 -3.11 14.48 -13.23
C VAL A 229 -4.13 14.22 -12.14
N ALA A 230 -4.39 15.21 -11.28
CA ALA A 230 -5.28 15.00 -10.14
C ALA A 230 -6.30 16.10 -9.90
N ALA A 231 -7.52 15.70 -9.54
CA ALA A 231 -8.66 16.58 -9.38
C ALA A 231 -9.61 16.10 -8.27
N ARG A 232 -10.51 16.97 -7.83
CA ARG A 232 -11.69 16.58 -7.03
C ARG A 232 -12.78 16.01 -7.94
N PRO A 233 -13.60 15.04 -7.48
CA PRO A 233 -14.73 14.52 -8.27
C PRO A 233 -15.72 15.62 -8.67
N GLY A 234 -16.20 15.58 -9.91
CA GLY A 234 -17.06 16.63 -10.47
C GLY A 234 -18.49 16.67 -9.90
N VAL A 235 -18.91 17.85 -9.45
CA VAL A 235 -20.29 18.17 -9.00
C VAL A 235 -21.25 18.14 -10.19
N GLY A 236 -22.17 17.18 -10.23
CA GLY A 236 -23.13 17.02 -11.34
C GLY A 236 -23.94 15.73 -11.33
N LYS A 237 -24.37 15.25 -10.16
CA LYS A 237 -25.21 14.04 -9.99
C LYS A 237 -26.19 14.20 -8.83
N ALA A 238 -27.23 14.96 -9.03
CA ALA A 238 -28.18 15.34 -8.01
C ALA A 238 -29.53 14.62 -8.16
N LEU A 239 -30.17 14.33 -7.04
CA LEU A 239 -31.50 13.74 -6.93
C LEU A 239 -32.45 14.77 -6.31
N ALA A 240 -33.74 14.67 -6.62
CA ALA A 240 -34.75 15.57 -6.04
C ALA A 240 -34.76 15.48 -4.51
N LEU A 241 -34.99 16.59 -3.80
CA LEU A 241 -34.87 16.65 -2.33
C LEU A 241 -35.80 15.66 -1.60
N ASP A 242 -36.94 15.34 -2.18
CA ASP A 242 -37.89 14.37 -1.65
C ASP A 242 -37.47 12.91 -1.87
N THR A 243 -36.38 12.65 -2.62
CA THR A 243 -35.88 11.29 -2.87
C THR A 243 -35.52 10.62 -1.53
N PRO A 244 -36.17 9.50 -1.18
CA PRO A 244 -35.93 8.84 0.10
C PRO A 244 -34.63 8.04 0.07
N LEU A 245 -33.85 8.14 1.14
CA LEU A 245 -32.56 7.49 1.34
C LEU A 245 -32.66 6.52 2.53
N PRO A 246 -32.31 5.23 2.36
CA PRO A 246 -32.43 4.23 3.41
C PRO A 246 -31.33 4.43 4.45
N THR A 247 -31.72 4.37 5.74
CA THR A 247 -30.81 4.49 6.88
C THR A 247 -30.85 3.22 7.73
N PRO A 248 -29.84 2.95 8.58
CA PRO A 248 -29.87 1.85 9.55
C PRO A 248 -31.01 1.95 10.59
N ARG A 249 -31.74 3.07 10.65
CA ARG A 249 -32.84 3.33 11.60
C ARG A 249 -34.21 3.54 10.93
N GLY A 250 -34.26 3.55 9.60
CA GLY A 250 -35.48 3.85 8.84
C GLY A 250 -35.15 4.51 7.51
N TRP A 251 -35.68 5.71 7.29
CA TRP A 251 -35.47 6.51 6.08
C TRP A 251 -35.12 7.96 6.46
N THR A 252 -34.41 8.65 5.58
CA THR A 252 -34.27 10.12 5.54
C THR A 252 -34.58 10.58 4.11
N SER A 253 -34.64 11.88 3.85
CA SER A 253 -34.79 12.44 2.49
C SER A 253 -33.49 13.09 2.02
N MET A 254 -33.31 13.22 0.71
CA MET A 254 -32.19 13.96 0.11
C MET A 254 -32.14 15.45 0.53
N GLY A 255 -33.27 16.02 0.94
CA GLY A 255 -33.36 17.37 1.52
C GLY A 255 -32.90 17.45 2.97
N GLU A 256 -33.25 16.47 3.80
CA GLU A 256 -32.99 16.50 5.26
C GLU A 256 -31.62 15.95 5.65
N VAL A 257 -31.05 15.07 4.82
CA VAL A 257 -29.75 14.41 5.08
C VAL A 257 -28.60 15.42 5.23
N ALA A 258 -27.75 15.19 6.24
CA ALA A 258 -26.63 16.05 6.58
C ALA A 258 -25.33 15.25 6.80
N GLY A 259 -24.19 15.96 6.85
CA GLY A 259 -22.91 15.35 7.24
C GLY A 259 -22.99 14.79 8.66
N GLY A 260 -22.63 13.51 8.83
CA GLY A 260 -22.74 12.74 10.07
C GLY A 260 -23.90 11.74 10.09
N ASP A 261 -24.88 11.84 9.18
CA ASP A 261 -25.96 10.86 9.07
C ASP A 261 -25.45 9.51 8.53
N ARG A 262 -26.23 8.43 8.75
CA ARG A 262 -25.87 7.08 8.28
C ARG A 262 -26.86 6.62 7.21
N LEU A 263 -26.36 6.35 6.00
CA LEU A 263 -27.09 5.70 4.91
C LEU A 263 -26.68 4.23 4.79
N LEU A 264 -27.21 3.53 3.79
CA LEU A 264 -26.80 2.17 3.44
C LEU A 264 -26.07 2.17 2.08
N GLY A 265 -24.92 1.49 2.03
CA GLY A 265 -24.10 1.30 0.83
C GLY A 265 -24.57 0.11 -0.02
N VAL A 266 -23.97 -0.05 -1.20
CA VAL A 266 -24.35 -1.11 -2.17
C VAL A 266 -23.98 -2.53 -1.69
N ASP A 267 -22.97 -2.64 -0.83
CA ASP A 267 -22.58 -3.84 -0.07
C ASP A 267 -23.56 -4.18 1.08
N GLY A 268 -24.64 -3.43 1.19
CA GLY A 268 -25.67 -3.54 2.22
C GLY A 268 -25.24 -3.02 3.59
N ARG A 269 -24.04 -2.48 3.77
CA ARG A 269 -23.53 -2.03 5.08
C ARG A 269 -23.89 -0.57 5.37
N PRO A 270 -24.02 -0.18 6.65
CA PRO A 270 -24.13 1.22 7.05
C PRO A 270 -22.88 2.05 6.71
N THR A 271 -23.06 3.11 5.92
CA THR A 271 -22.05 4.10 5.52
C THR A 271 -22.41 5.49 6.07
N THR A 272 -21.44 6.33 6.39
CA THR A 272 -21.65 7.69 6.89
C THR A 272 -21.69 8.70 5.75
N VAL A 273 -22.66 9.60 5.77
CA VAL A 273 -22.68 10.80 4.93
C VAL A 273 -21.57 11.71 5.43
N VAL A 274 -20.57 11.94 4.60
CA VAL A 274 -19.44 12.81 4.94
C VAL A 274 -19.77 14.26 4.59
N ALA A 275 -20.53 14.48 3.52
CA ALA A 275 -21.00 15.80 3.11
C ALA A 275 -22.31 15.72 2.32
N ALA A 276 -23.06 16.82 2.33
CA ALA A 276 -24.26 17.01 1.53
C ALA A 276 -24.19 18.40 0.87
N THR A 277 -24.29 18.47 -0.45
CA THR A 277 -24.09 19.71 -1.24
C THR A 277 -25.13 20.78 -0.91
N GLU A 278 -24.99 22.00 -1.40
CA GLU A 278 -26.12 22.93 -1.41
C GLU A 278 -27.24 22.45 -2.37
N VAL A 279 -28.44 22.99 -2.17
CA VAL A 279 -29.60 22.69 -3.02
C VAL A 279 -29.43 23.38 -4.37
N LEU A 280 -29.46 22.59 -5.44
CA LEU A 280 -29.34 23.06 -6.81
C LEU A 280 -30.74 23.29 -7.38
N HIS A 281 -30.97 24.50 -7.90
CA HIS A 281 -32.21 24.90 -8.56
C HIS A 281 -32.00 25.05 -10.08
N ASP A 282 -33.11 25.07 -10.83
CA ASP A 282 -33.17 25.34 -12.27
C ASP A 282 -32.39 24.35 -13.17
N ARG A 283 -32.19 23.11 -12.71
CA ARG A 283 -31.63 22.00 -13.50
C ARG A 283 -32.73 21.23 -14.25
N PRO A 284 -32.54 20.84 -15.53
CA PRO A 284 -33.48 19.94 -16.21
C PRO A 284 -33.59 18.61 -15.45
N CYS A 285 -34.80 18.20 -15.11
CA CYS A 285 -35.08 17.01 -14.32
C CYS A 285 -35.93 16.01 -15.11
N HIS A 286 -35.79 14.74 -14.75
CA HIS A 286 -36.52 13.63 -15.35
C HIS A 286 -37.04 12.70 -14.25
N GLU A 287 -38.23 12.17 -14.48
CA GLU A 287 -38.88 11.11 -13.72
C GLU A 287 -38.49 9.75 -14.34
N ILE A 288 -37.88 8.86 -13.56
CA ILE A 288 -37.53 7.49 -13.95
C ILE A 288 -38.52 6.54 -13.28
N GLU A 289 -39.25 5.76 -14.07
CA GLU A 289 -40.15 4.70 -13.60
C GLU A 289 -39.50 3.32 -13.84
N PHE A 290 -39.47 2.50 -12.80
CA PHE A 290 -38.92 1.14 -12.83
C PHE A 290 -40.02 0.08 -12.91
N ASN A 291 -39.67 -1.13 -13.36
CA ASN A 291 -40.59 -2.27 -13.53
C ASN A 291 -41.18 -2.81 -12.22
N ASP A 292 -40.69 -2.33 -11.07
CA ASP A 292 -41.25 -2.57 -9.74
C ASP A 292 -42.23 -1.47 -9.29
N GLY A 293 -42.59 -0.55 -10.19
CA GLY A 293 -43.51 0.57 -9.96
C GLY A 293 -42.88 1.74 -9.18
N THR A 294 -41.58 1.69 -8.86
CA THR A 294 -40.92 2.81 -8.19
C THR A 294 -40.63 3.93 -9.17
N VAL A 295 -40.79 5.16 -8.68
CA VAL A 295 -40.46 6.39 -9.40
C VAL A 295 -39.38 7.16 -8.64
N VAL A 296 -38.38 7.69 -9.36
CA VAL A 296 -37.34 8.58 -8.81
C VAL A 296 -37.21 9.79 -9.73
N VAL A 297 -37.08 10.99 -9.16
CA VAL A 297 -36.78 12.20 -9.93
C VAL A 297 -35.30 12.55 -9.78
N ALA A 298 -34.59 12.61 -10.90
CA ALA A 298 -33.16 12.89 -10.97
C ALA A 298 -32.87 14.00 -11.97
N ASP A 299 -31.74 14.69 -11.79
CA ASP A 299 -31.27 15.64 -12.80
C ASP A 299 -30.81 14.91 -14.07
N SER A 300 -30.87 15.57 -15.23
CA SER A 300 -30.54 14.97 -16.53
C SER A 300 -29.13 14.37 -16.64
N GLU A 301 -28.17 14.86 -15.83
CA GLU A 301 -26.76 14.42 -15.82
C GLU A 301 -26.47 13.31 -14.77
N HIS A 302 -27.44 12.98 -13.91
CA HIS A 302 -27.33 11.92 -12.90
C HIS A 302 -27.06 10.54 -13.57
N ARG A 303 -26.02 9.81 -13.14
CA ARG A 303 -25.41 8.67 -13.89
C ARG A 303 -25.69 7.26 -13.34
N TRP A 304 -26.77 6.64 -13.79
CA TRP A 304 -27.18 5.27 -13.46
C TRP A 304 -26.21 4.21 -14.00
N ARG A 305 -25.75 3.31 -13.13
CA ARG A 305 -25.05 2.08 -13.56
C ARG A 305 -26.07 1.04 -14.02
N LEU A 306 -25.82 0.40 -15.15
CA LEU A 306 -26.58 -0.72 -15.67
C LEU A 306 -25.96 -2.07 -15.26
N ALA A 307 -26.76 -3.14 -15.28
CA ALA A 307 -26.37 -4.49 -14.94
C ALA A 307 -25.35 -5.09 -15.94
N ASP A 308 -25.35 -4.59 -17.18
CA ASP A 308 -24.34 -4.89 -18.20
C ASP A 308 -23.02 -4.11 -18.02
N GLY A 309 -22.92 -3.30 -16.96
CA GLY A 309 -21.75 -2.48 -16.63
C GLY A 309 -21.72 -1.10 -17.31
N ARG A 310 -22.60 -0.80 -18.26
CA ARG A 310 -22.69 0.56 -18.86
C ARG A 310 -23.12 1.58 -17.81
N ILE A 311 -22.71 2.83 -17.97
CA ILE A 311 -23.17 3.94 -17.12
C ILE A 311 -23.80 5.01 -18.00
N LEU A 312 -25.07 5.32 -17.75
CA LEU A 312 -25.89 6.23 -18.56
C LEU A 312 -26.41 7.39 -17.70
N THR A 313 -26.45 8.61 -18.25
CA THR A 313 -27.18 9.69 -17.59
C THR A 313 -28.69 9.46 -17.65
N THR A 314 -29.48 10.12 -16.80
CA THR A 314 -30.94 10.04 -16.84
C THR A 314 -31.51 10.36 -18.23
N GLU A 315 -30.95 11.37 -18.92
CA GLU A 315 -31.37 11.70 -20.30
C GLU A 315 -31.01 10.61 -21.31
N GLN A 316 -29.89 9.87 -21.12
CA GLN A 316 -29.55 8.72 -21.96
C GLN A 316 -30.43 7.50 -21.65
N LEU A 317 -30.82 7.31 -20.39
CA LEU A 317 -31.69 6.24 -19.93
C LEU A 317 -33.07 6.29 -20.61
N ALA A 318 -33.52 7.48 -21.01
CA ALA A 318 -34.75 7.71 -21.78
C ALA A 318 -34.71 7.17 -23.23
N ALA A 319 -33.53 6.87 -23.76
CA ALA A 319 -33.33 6.39 -25.13
C ALA A 319 -33.05 4.88 -25.23
N GLU A 320 -32.92 4.18 -24.10
CA GLU A 320 -32.70 2.74 -24.05
C GLU A 320 -34.02 1.97 -24.02
N ASP A 321 -34.09 0.85 -24.75
CA ASP A 321 -35.21 -0.08 -24.72
C ASP A 321 -35.04 -1.05 -23.53
N THR A 322 -35.76 -0.80 -22.43
CA THR A 322 -35.76 -1.59 -21.18
C THR A 322 -34.36 -1.78 -20.51
N PRO A 323 -33.64 -0.70 -20.17
CA PRO A 323 -32.32 -0.81 -19.55
C PRO A 323 -32.40 -1.41 -18.12
N ARG A 324 -31.48 -2.33 -17.81
CA ARG A 324 -31.44 -3.05 -16.52
C ARG A 324 -30.37 -2.47 -15.59
N LEU A 325 -30.65 -2.30 -14.29
CA LEU A 325 -29.72 -1.81 -13.27
C LEU A 325 -29.25 -2.94 -12.34
N PRO A 326 -28.01 -2.91 -11.82
CA PRO A 326 -27.51 -3.96 -10.96
C PRO A 326 -28.28 -3.95 -9.63
N PRO A 327 -28.54 -5.12 -9.04
CA PRO A 327 -29.08 -5.22 -7.68
C PRO A 327 -28.05 -4.72 -6.65
N HIS A 328 -28.54 -4.43 -5.45
CA HIS A 328 -27.69 -4.21 -4.26
C HIS A 328 -27.58 -5.50 -3.46
N GLU A 329 -26.55 -5.61 -2.63
CA GLU A 329 -26.43 -6.74 -1.70
C GLU A 329 -27.48 -6.69 -0.58
N ARG A 330 -27.67 -7.82 0.10
CA ARG A 330 -28.55 -7.95 1.27
C ARG A 330 -28.09 -7.00 2.37
N LEU A 331 -29.02 -6.29 2.99
CA LEU A 331 -28.67 -5.29 4.01
C LEU A 331 -28.05 -5.98 5.25
N ARG A 332 -26.82 -5.62 5.61
CA ARG A 332 -26.04 -6.22 6.70
C ARG A 332 -26.17 -5.38 7.97
N LEU A 333 -27.29 -5.57 8.68
CA LEU A 333 -27.62 -4.85 9.91
C LEU A 333 -27.36 -5.72 11.17
N PRO A 334 -27.04 -5.10 12.33
CA PRO A 334 -26.89 -5.84 13.59
C PRO A 334 -28.22 -6.42 14.08
N GLU A 335 -28.13 -7.45 14.92
CA GLU A 335 -29.27 -8.02 15.62
C GLU A 335 -29.87 -7.02 16.62
N ARG A 336 -31.18 -7.05 16.81
CA ARG A 336 -31.93 -6.17 17.71
C ARG A 336 -32.74 -6.97 18.72
N GLU A 337 -32.88 -6.47 19.94
CA GLU A 337 -33.94 -6.92 20.84
C GLU A 337 -35.29 -6.45 20.26
N LEU A 338 -36.23 -7.37 20.07
CA LEU A 338 -37.54 -7.13 19.46
C LEU A 338 -38.63 -7.66 20.41
N PRO A 339 -39.76 -6.94 20.63
CA PRO A 339 -40.74 -7.33 21.65
C PRO A 339 -41.40 -8.70 21.41
N VAL A 340 -41.56 -9.10 20.16
CA VAL A 340 -42.14 -10.37 19.73
C VAL A 340 -41.16 -11.05 18.76
N ALA A 341 -41.08 -12.38 18.78
CA ALA A 341 -40.23 -13.10 17.85
C ALA A 341 -40.64 -12.79 16.39
N PRO A 342 -39.70 -12.50 15.46
CA PRO A 342 -40.06 -12.04 14.12
C PRO A 342 -40.98 -13.00 13.35
N TYR A 343 -40.78 -14.31 13.48
CA TYR A 343 -41.66 -15.31 12.86
C TYR A 343 -43.09 -15.24 13.41
N VAL A 344 -43.24 -15.15 14.73
CA VAL A 344 -44.55 -15.04 15.42
C VAL A 344 -45.30 -13.79 14.96
N LEU A 345 -44.61 -12.65 14.84
CA LEU A 345 -45.19 -11.43 14.27
C LEU A 345 -45.60 -11.63 12.82
N GLY A 346 -44.76 -12.25 11.98
CA GLY A 346 -45.06 -12.49 10.57
C GLY A 346 -46.33 -13.33 10.36
N VAL A 347 -46.52 -14.35 11.21
CA VAL A 347 -47.73 -15.17 11.20
C VAL A 347 -48.94 -14.37 11.69
N TRP A 348 -48.82 -13.60 12.77
CA TRP A 348 -49.90 -12.75 13.28
C TRP A 348 -50.40 -11.74 12.24
N LEU A 349 -49.49 -11.06 11.54
CA LEU A 349 -49.84 -10.02 10.56
C LEU A 349 -50.71 -10.54 9.39
N LEU A 350 -50.60 -11.82 9.05
CA LEU A 350 -51.27 -12.43 7.89
C LEU A 350 -52.45 -13.33 8.26
N ALA A 351 -52.39 -13.98 9.43
CA ALA A 351 -53.40 -14.96 9.86
C ALA A 351 -54.00 -14.68 11.25
N GLY A 352 -53.63 -13.61 11.94
CA GLY A 352 -54.19 -13.24 13.25
C GLY A 352 -55.67 -12.88 13.22
N ASP A 353 -56.36 -13.11 14.33
CA ASP A 353 -57.72 -12.61 14.57
C ASP A 353 -57.79 -11.81 15.88
N PRO A 354 -57.92 -10.47 15.83
CA PRO A 354 -57.90 -9.61 17.01
C PRO A 354 -59.11 -9.75 17.93
N ASP A 355 -60.20 -10.35 17.45
CA ASP A 355 -61.43 -10.50 18.23
C ASP A 355 -61.52 -11.87 18.94
N THR A 356 -60.73 -12.86 18.51
CA THR A 356 -60.60 -14.17 19.19
C THR A 356 -59.22 -14.41 19.82
N GLY A 357 -58.19 -13.66 19.43
CA GLY A 357 -56.78 -13.89 19.82
C GLY A 357 -56.20 -15.19 19.27
N GLY A 358 -56.81 -15.74 18.22
CA GLY A 358 -56.40 -16.98 17.54
C GLY A 358 -55.84 -16.74 16.14
N LEU A 359 -55.76 -17.82 15.36
CA LEU A 359 -55.48 -17.79 13.92
C LEU A 359 -56.75 -18.04 13.11
N ARG A 360 -56.79 -17.45 11.92
CA ARG A 360 -57.78 -17.68 10.85
C ARG A 360 -57.52 -18.97 10.05
N THR A 361 -56.50 -19.75 10.43
CA THR A 361 -56.09 -21.01 9.79
C THR A 361 -55.91 -22.10 10.85
N ASP A 362 -56.23 -23.34 10.49
CA ASP A 362 -56.16 -24.55 11.31
C ASP A 362 -54.90 -25.40 11.03
N ASP A 363 -53.86 -24.79 10.44
CA ASP A 363 -52.66 -25.48 10.00
C ASP A 363 -51.78 -25.97 11.17
N ALA A 364 -51.71 -27.28 11.35
CA ALA A 364 -50.96 -27.91 12.43
C ALA A 364 -49.43 -27.72 12.33
N GLU A 365 -48.88 -27.56 11.12
CA GLU A 365 -47.44 -27.34 10.91
C GLU A 365 -47.08 -25.88 11.24
N LEU A 366 -47.97 -24.93 10.93
CA LEU A 366 -47.86 -23.53 11.33
C LEU A 366 -47.91 -23.37 12.86
N VAL A 367 -48.84 -24.04 13.53
CA VAL A 367 -48.92 -24.07 15.02
C VAL A 367 -47.65 -24.68 15.62
N THR A 368 -47.15 -25.79 15.08
CA THR A 368 -45.89 -26.41 15.52
C THR A 368 -44.71 -25.43 15.41
N ASN A 369 -44.65 -24.62 14.35
CA ASN A 369 -43.60 -23.62 14.17
C ASN A 369 -43.75 -22.41 15.12
N LEU A 370 -44.96 -22.10 15.60
CA LEU A 370 -45.20 -21.09 16.65
C LEU A 370 -44.80 -21.60 18.05
N GLU A 371 -45.05 -22.87 18.36
CA GLU A 371 -44.60 -23.52 19.60
C GLU A 371 -43.06 -23.46 19.73
N LEU A 372 -42.33 -23.68 18.62
CA LEU A 372 -40.87 -23.57 18.58
C LEU A 372 -40.33 -22.15 18.85
N GLU A 373 -41.16 -21.11 18.66
CA GLU A 373 -40.84 -19.71 18.97
C GLU A 373 -41.41 -19.29 20.35
N GLY A 374 -41.96 -20.22 21.13
CA GLY A 374 -42.43 -19.99 22.50
C GLY A 374 -43.91 -19.65 22.66
N VAL A 375 -44.75 -19.88 21.64
CA VAL A 375 -46.21 -19.71 21.74
C VAL A 375 -46.85 -21.02 22.22
N GLU A 376 -47.21 -21.11 23.51
CA GLU A 376 -47.83 -22.32 24.08
C GLU A 376 -49.36 -22.33 23.88
N PRO A 377 -49.96 -23.37 23.25
CA PRO A 377 -51.42 -23.50 23.15
C PRO A 377 -52.05 -23.91 24.49
N GLY A 378 -52.63 -22.93 25.19
CA GLY A 378 -53.41 -23.15 26.42
C GLY A 378 -54.92 -23.40 26.16
N ASP A 379 -55.71 -23.53 27.24
CA ASP A 379 -57.19 -23.60 27.20
C ASP A 379 -57.87 -22.27 26.80
N GLY A 380 -57.15 -21.34 26.15
CA GLY A 380 -57.55 -19.97 25.82
C GLY A 380 -57.13 -19.56 24.41
N PRO A 381 -57.01 -18.25 24.13
CA PRO A 381 -56.51 -17.75 22.84
C PRO A 381 -55.08 -18.28 22.54
N LEU A 382 -54.78 -18.57 21.28
CA LEU A 382 -53.48 -19.13 20.87
C LEU A 382 -52.33 -18.18 21.20
N PHE A 383 -52.55 -16.88 21.01
CA PHE A 383 -51.63 -15.83 21.43
C PHE A 383 -52.07 -15.36 22.82
N GLY A 384 -51.47 -15.95 23.87
CA GLY A 384 -51.79 -15.62 25.25
C GLY A 384 -51.56 -14.16 25.62
N ASP A 385 -52.15 -13.72 26.75
CA ASP A 385 -52.26 -12.31 27.17
C ASP A 385 -50.96 -11.50 27.04
N GLU A 386 -49.80 -12.07 27.37
CA GLU A 386 -48.49 -11.38 27.27
C GLU A 386 -48.08 -11.07 25.82
N ILE A 387 -48.36 -11.96 24.86
CA ILE A 387 -48.07 -11.71 23.45
C ILE A 387 -49.11 -10.73 22.87
N ALA A 388 -50.37 -10.83 23.30
CA ALA A 388 -51.42 -9.89 22.92
C ALA A 388 -51.12 -8.46 23.41
N GLU A 389 -50.61 -8.29 24.63
CA GLU A 389 -50.17 -7.00 25.18
C GLU A 389 -49.01 -6.43 24.34
N ARG A 390 -47.97 -7.22 24.05
CA ARG A 390 -46.82 -6.80 23.23
C ARG A 390 -47.21 -6.44 21.78
N LEU A 391 -48.13 -7.18 21.16
CA LEU A 391 -48.67 -6.87 19.83
C LEU A 391 -49.58 -5.64 19.85
N THR A 392 -50.24 -5.36 20.97
CA THR A 392 -51.02 -4.13 21.17
C THR A 392 -50.11 -2.92 21.33
N ASP A 393 -49.02 -3.03 22.10
CA ASP A 393 -47.99 -2.00 22.26
C ASP A 393 -47.26 -1.68 20.93
N LEU A 394 -47.05 -2.69 20.09
CA LEU A 394 -46.53 -2.52 18.72
C LEU A 394 -47.56 -1.90 17.74
N GLY A 395 -48.82 -1.75 18.15
CA GLY A 395 -49.93 -1.29 17.29
C GLY A 395 -50.43 -2.33 16.27
N THR A 396 -49.86 -3.53 16.25
CA THR A 396 -50.13 -4.56 15.23
C THR A 396 -51.29 -5.48 15.57
N TRP A 397 -51.84 -5.41 16.78
CA TRP A 397 -52.97 -6.26 17.19
C TRP A 397 -54.17 -6.10 16.26
N ARG A 398 -54.62 -4.87 15.97
CA ARG A 398 -55.76 -4.61 15.06
C ARG A 398 -55.35 -4.17 13.66
N ASP A 399 -54.33 -3.34 13.52
CA ASP A 399 -54.05 -2.65 12.25
C ASP A 399 -53.09 -3.42 11.31
N HIS A 400 -52.58 -4.59 11.74
CA HIS A 400 -51.80 -5.56 10.94
C HIS A 400 -50.68 -4.96 10.05
N ASP A 401 -50.08 -3.85 10.47
CA ASP A 401 -48.97 -3.16 9.78
C ASP A 401 -47.59 -3.65 10.30
N LEU A 402 -46.55 -3.63 9.46
CA LEU A 402 -45.21 -4.11 9.82
C LEU A 402 -44.43 -3.02 10.58
N PRO A 403 -44.02 -3.19 11.85
CA PRO A 403 -43.30 -2.14 12.58
C PRO A 403 -41.90 -1.90 11.99
N ALA A 404 -41.53 -0.63 11.83
CA ALA A 404 -40.30 -0.23 11.14
C ALA A 404 -39.00 -0.78 11.79
N GLU A 405 -39.01 -1.08 13.08
CA GLU A 405 -37.86 -1.67 13.79
C GLU A 405 -37.53 -3.10 13.33
N TYR A 406 -38.52 -3.89 12.91
CA TYR A 406 -38.30 -5.23 12.37
C TYR A 406 -37.67 -5.17 10.98
N LEU A 407 -37.99 -4.14 10.18
CA LEU A 407 -37.34 -3.87 8.88
C LEU A 407 -35.85 -3.47 9.02
N ARG A 408 -35.37 -3.25 10.25
CA ARG A 408 -33.97 -2.91 10.56
C ARG A 408 -33.28 -3.90 11.51
N GLY A 409 -33.89 -5.07 11.76
CA GLY A 409 -33.22 -6.20 12.41
C GLY A 409 -32.14 -6.84 11.53
N SER A 410 -31.47 -7.88 12.04
CA SER A 410 -30.46 -8.62 11.27
C SER A 410 -31.06 -9.30 10.02
N GLU A 411 -30.21 -9.80 9.10
CA GLU A 411 -30.70 -10.62 7.98
C GLU A 411 -31.51 -11.83 8.49
N GLN A 412 -31.05 -12.49 9.55
CA GLN A 412 -31.73 -13.65 10.14
C GLN A 412 -33.10 -13.27 10.73
N GLN A 413 -33.21 -12.14 11.42
CA GLN A 413 -34.48 -11.66 11.99
C GLN A 413 -35.49 -11.30 10.88
N ARG A 414 -35.04 -10.66 9.80
CA ARG A 414 -35.90 -10.32 8.65
C ARG A 414 -36.29 -11.52 7.80
N ARG A 415 -35.41 -12.52 7.66
CA ARG A 415 -35.77 -13.83 7.09
C ARG A 415 -36.84 -14.53 7.93
N ALA A 416 -36.70 -14.52 9.25
CA ALA A 416 -37.70 -15.12 10.14
C ALA A 416 -39.06 -14.41 10.05
N LEU A 417 -39.09 -13.07 9.96
CA LEU A 417 -40.32 -12.31 9.71
C LEU A 417 -40.97 -12.69 8.37
N LEU A 418 -40.20 -12.65 7.28
CA LEU A 418 -40.70 -12.99 5.95
C LEU A 418 -41.23 -14.43 5.92
N ALA A 419 -40.53 -15.38 6.54
CA ALA A 419 -40.98 -16.76 6.63
C ALA A 419 -42.32 -16.90 7.36
N GLY A 420 -42.54 -16.18 8.47
CA GLY A 420 -43.82 -16.20 9.16
C GLY A 420 -44.97 -15.68 8.28
N MET A 421 -44.75 -14.61 7.52
CA MET A 421 -45.74 -14.08 6.58
C MET A 421 -46.03 -15.03 5.42
N LEU A 422 -44.97 -15.64 4.86
CA LEU A 422 -45.06 -16.60 3.76
C LEU A 422 -45.69 -17.94 4.16
N ASP A 423 -45.46 -18.39 5.39
CA ASP A 423 -46.07 -19.61 5.90
C ASP A 423 -47.55 -19.39 6.26
N ALA A 424 -47.93 -18.18 6.69
CA ALA A 424 -49.32 -17.83 7.01
C ALA A 424 -50.20 -17.50 5.78
N GLY A 425 -49.64 -16.87 4.74
CA GLY A 425 -50.40 -16.42 3.56
C GLY A 425 -49.63 -16.36 2.24
N GLY A 426 -48.44 -16.97 2.18
CA GLY A 426 -47.65 -17.08 0.96
C GLY A 426 -48.06 -18.27 0.08
N SER A 427 -47.81 -18.13 -1.21
CA SER A 427 -48.12 -19.09 -2.26
C SER A 427 -46.92 -19.28 -3.20
N VAL A 428 -46.87 -20.42 -3.87
CA VAL A 428 -45.83 -20.75 -4.86
C VAL A 428 -46.50 -21.01 -6.20
N SER A 429 -46.15 -20.21 -7.20
CA SER A 429 -46.64 -20.32 -8.57
C SER A 429 -46.09 -21.56 -9.29
N SER A 430 -46.70 -21.93 -10.41
CA SER A 430 -46.30 -23.09 -11.23
C SER A 430 -44.89 -22.98 -11.83
N ASP A 431 -44.30 -21.80 -11.86
CA ASP A 431 -42.94 -21.51 -12.32
C ASP A 431 -41.95 -21.21 -11.17
N GLY A 432 -42.38 -21.44 -9.92
CA GLY A 432 -41.58 -21.32 -8.71
C GLY A 432 -41.57 -19.94 -8.05
N THR A 433 -42.13 -18.91 -8.69
CA THR A 433 -42.24 -17.55 -8.10
C THR A 433 -43.12 -17.54 -6.85
N ILE A 434 -42.80 -16.65 -5.91
CA ILE A 434 -43.48 -16.55 -4.62
C ILE A 434 -44.46 -15.38 -4.66
N GLY A 435 -45.72 -15.65 -4.32
CA GLY A 435 -46.78 -14.65 -4.20
C GLY A 435 -47.25 -14.51 -2.75
N LEU A 436 -47.37 -13.28 -2.24
CA LEU A 436 -47.87 -12.97 -0.90
C LEU A 436 -48.96 -11.91 -0.99
N THR A 437 -50.20 -12.27 -0.66
CA THR A 437 -51.33 -11.33 -0.61
C THR A 437 -51.38 -10.66 0.77
N ILE A 438 -51.44 -9.34 0.79
CA ILE A 438 -51.44 -8.52 2.02
C ILE A 438 -52.34 -7.28 1.83
N SER A 439 -52.74 -6.60 2.90
CA SER A 439 -53.47 -5.32 2.79
C SER A 439 -52.64 -4.27 2.03
N GLU A 440 -53.30 -3.36 1.31
CA GLU A 440 -52.61 -2.29 0.57
C GLU A 440 -51.71 -1.46 1.52
N LEU A 441 -52.21 -1.15 2.73
CA LEU A 441 -51.49 -0.40 3.76
C LEU A 441 -50.15 -1.04 4.17
N ALA A 442 -50.12 -2.36 4.39
CA ALA A 442 -48.92 -3.07 4.82
C ALA A 442 -48.00 -3.46 3.65
N SER A 443 -48.51 -3.45 2.41
CA SER A 443 -47.78 -3.85 1.19
C SER A 443 -46.45 -3.12 0.99
N VAL A 444 -46.40 -1.82 1.29
CA VAL A 444 -45.20 -0.97 1.12
C VAL A 444 -44.06 -1.43 2.03
N ARG A 445 -44.38 -1.77 3.29
CA ARG A 445 -43.38 -2.23 4.27
C ARG A 445 -43.00 -3.70 4.07
N ALA A 446 -43.94 -4.52 3.63
CA ALA A 446 -43.65 -5.91 3.24
C ALA A 446 -42.76 -5.96 1.98
N ARG A 447 -42.97 -5.08 1.00
CA ARG A 447 -42.06 -4.91 -0.15
C ARG A 447 -40.67 -4.44 0.32
N GLU A 448 -40.59 -3.48 1.24
CA GLU A 448 -39.31 -3.05 1.82
C GLU A 448 -38.57 -4.21 2.52
N LEU A 449 -39.27 -5.08 3.25
CA LEU A 449 -38.71 -6.28 3.86
C LEU A 449 -38.08 -7.21 2.81
N VAL A 450 -38.80 -7.51 1.74
CA VAL A 450 -38.33 -8.39 0.66
C VAL A 450 -37.13 -7.78 -0.06
N LEU A 451 -37.18 -6.48 -0.41
CA LEU A 451 -36.04 -5.77 -1.00
C LEU A 451 -34.82 -5.77 -0.06
N SER A 452 -35.02 -5.62 1.26
CA SER A 452 -33.92 -5.59 2.24
C SER A 452 -33.09 -6.88 2.31
N LEU A 453 -33.68 -7.99 1.87
CA LEU A 453 -33.05 -9.32 1.78
C LEU A 453 -32.38 -9.57 0.42
N GLY A 454 -32.36 -8.59 -0.48
CA GLY A 454 -31.74 -8.66 -1.80
C GLY A 454 -32.61 -9.33 -2.87
N TYR A 455 -33.90 -9.58 -2.60
CA TYR A 455 -34.83 -10.14 -3.58
C TYR A 455 -35.52 -9.02 -4.36
N ALA A 456 -35.62 -9.15 -5.69
CA ALA A 456 -36.43 -8.22 -6.49
C ALA A 456 -37.92 -8.49 -6.26
N CYS A 457 -38.71 -7.45 -6.00
CA CYS A 457 -40.12 -7.57 -5.63
C CYS A 457 -41.00 -6.54 -6.32
N THR A 458 -42.02 -7.03 -7.02
CA THR A 458 -43.12 -6.24 -7.58
C THR A 458 -44.32 -6.28 -6.64
N ALA A 459 -45.07 -5.17 -6.57
CA ALA A 459 -46.35 -5.10 -5.86
C ALA A 459 -47.43 -4.74 -6.88
N THR A 460 -48.52 -5.51 -6.92
CA THR A 460 -49.67 -5.24 -7.78
C THR A 460 -50.95 -5.24 -6.94
N PRO A 461 -51.81 -4.20 -7.03
CA PRO A 461 -53.15 -4.23 -6.45
C PRO A 461 -53.91 -5.47 -6.92
N ASN A 462 -54.72 -6.05 -6.06
CA ASN A 462 -55.55 -7.19 -6.44
C ASN A 462 -56.84 -6.71 -7.14
N TRP A 463 -57.14 -7.25 -8.31
CA TRP A 463 -58.26 -6.79 -9.17
C TRP A 463 -59.51 -7.68 -9.08
N GLU A 464 -59.50 -8.72 -8.24
CA GLU A 464 -60.61 -9.67 -8.10
C GLU A 464 -61.68 -9.25 -7.08
N ASP A 465 -61.55 -8.10 -6.41
CA ASP A 465 -62.57 -7.58 -5.49
C ASP A 465 -63.61 -6.71 -6.23
N ASP A 466 -64.87 -7.17 -6.24
CA ASP A 466 -65.89 -6.77 -7.21
C ASP A 466 -66.69 -5.51 -6.76
N GLY A 467 -66.00 -4.51 -6.19
CA GLY A 467 -66.59 -3.24 -5.78
C GLY A 467 -65.64 -2.24 -5.09
N ASP A 468 -65.54 -1.03 -5.66
CA ASP A 468 -64.93 0.23 -5.17
C ASP A 468 -63.97 0.18 -3.93
N GLU A 469 -62.69 0.50 -4.19
CA GLU A 469 -61.49 0.57 -3.31
C GLU A 469 -60.63 -0.73 -3.23
N PHE A 470 -59.30 -0.58 -3.39
CA PHE A 470 -58.33 -1.68 -3.58
C PHE A 470 -57.72 -2.17 -2.25
N ASP A 471 -58.50 -2.82 -1.38
CA ASP A 471 -58.05 -3.06 0.01
C ASP A 471 -56.85 -4.05 0.15
N THR A 472 -56.49 -4.78 -0.92
CA THR A 472 -55.36 -5.73 -0.92
C THR A 472 -54.41 -5.61 -2.12
N SER A 473 -53.14 -5.97 -1.89
CA SER A 473 -52.07 -6.03 -2.87
C SER A 473 -51.36 -7.39 -2.82
N VAL A 474 -50.95 -7.88 -3.98
CA VAL A 474 -50.13 -9.09 -4.13
C VAL A 474 -48.68 -8.67 -4.36
N LEU A 475 -47.78 -9.10 -3.47
CA LEU A 475 -46.34 -9.03 -3.67
C LEU A 475 -45.87 -10.27 -4.42
N VAL A 476 -45.09 -10.09 -5.48
CA VAL A 476 -44.47 -11.19 -6.23
C VAL A 476 -42.96 -11.02 -6.24
N PHE A 477 -42.22 -12.08 -5.93
CA PHE A 477 -40.76 -12.09 -5.93
C PHE A 477 -40.18 -13.49 -6.18
N ASP A 478 -38.87 -13.54 -6.41
CA ASP A 478 -38.09 -14.78 -6.49
C ASP A 478 -36.95 -14.72 -5.46
N SER A 479 -36.83 -15.76 -4.64
CA SER A 479 -35.76 -15.93 -3.66
C SER A 479 -34.58 -16.76 -4.18
N GLY A 480 -34.68 -17.32 -5.39
CA GLY A 480 -33.66 -18.18 -6.00
C GLY A 480 -33.35 -19.40 -5.13
N PRO A 481 -32.07 -19.70 -4.81
CA PRO A 481 -31.70 -20.88 -4.03
C PRO A 481 -32.09 -20.81 -2.55
N ASP A 482 -32.38 -19.62 -2.01
CA ASP A 482 -32.63 -19.39 -0.59
C ASP A 482 -33.89 -20.12 -0.08
N GLU A 483 -33.84 -20.62 1.16
CA GLU A 483 -35.01 -21.14 1.86
C GLU A 483 -35.72 -19.99 2.60
N VAL A 484 -36.97 -19.72 2.22
CA VAL A 484 -37.79 -18.62 2.77
C VAL A 484 -39.11 -19.08 3.41
N PHE A 485 -39.50 -20.34 3.25
CA PHE A 485 -40.63 -20.97 3.95
C PHE A 485 -40.11 -21.92 5.04
N ARG A 486 -40.76 -21.98 6.21
CA ARG A 486 -40.55 -23.07 7.18
C ARG A 486 -41.56 -24.20 6.97
N LEU A 487 -42.73 -23.95 6.39
CA LEU A 487 -43.68 -25.02 6.04
C LEU A 487 -43.08 -25.93 4.97
N GLY A 488 -42.89 -27.21 5.33
CA GLY A 488 -42.23 -28.21 4.51
C GLY A 488 -42.87 -28.35 3.14
N ARG A 489 -44.21 -28.34 3.06
CA ARG A 489 -44.94 -28.42 1.79
C ARG A 489 -44.64 -27.26 0.83
N ASN A 490 -44.51 -26.03 1.34
CA ASN A 490 -44.29 -24.84 0.52
C ASN A 490 -42.80 -24.74 0.16
N ASN A 491 -41.91 -25.07 1.09
CA ASN A 491 -40.47 -25.16 0.86
C ASN A 491 -40.13 -26.24 -0.18
N GLU A 492 -40.70 -27.45 -0.10
CA GLU A 492 -40.55 -28.51 -1.09
C GLU A 492 -41.14 -28.12 -2.46
N LEU A 493 -42.30 -27.45 -2.48
CA LEU A 493 -42.94 -27.00 -3.71
C LEU A 493 -42.09 -25.93 -4.42
N HIS A 494 -41.59 -24.93 -3.70
CA HIS A 494 -40.68 -23.91 -4.23
C HIS A 494 -39.35 -24.55 -4.68
N LYS A 495 -38.72 -25.40 -3.86
CA LYS A 495 -37.50 -26.14 -4.22
C LYS A 495 -37.65 -26.97 -5.51
N ARG A 496 -38.83 -27.50 -5.79
CA ARG A 496 -39.11 -28.31 -6.99
C ARG A 496 -39.45 -27.48 -8.23
N LEU A 497 -40.06 -26.30 -8.07
CA LEU A 497 -40.57 -25.49 -9.20
C LEU A 497 -39.69 -24.29 -9.56
N ARG A 498 -38.81 -23.83 -8.66
CA ARG A 498 -37.89 -22.71 -8.91
C ARG A 498 -36.89 -23.01 -10.02
N ARG A 499 -36.43 -21.95 -10.69
CA ARG A 499 -35.48 -22.03 -11.79
C ARG A 499 -34.05 -22.05 -11.23
N GLU A 500 -33.22 -22.98 -11.68
CA GLU A 500 -31.77 -22.97 -11.42
C GLU A 500 -31.12 -21.89 -12.30
N SER A 501 -30.95 -20.68 -11.75
CA SER A 501 -30.28 -19.55 -12.40
C SER A 501 -29.40 -18.83 -11.39
N ASP A 502 -28.10 -18.74 -11.66
CA ASP A 502 -27.14 -17.96 -10.85
C ASP A 502 -27.22 -16.45 -11.12
N GLU A 503 -27.98 -16.01 -12.14
CA GLU A 503 -28.21 -14.58 -12.40
C GLU A 503 -29.13 -13.95 -11.35
N GLN A 504 -28.60 -12.97 -10.60
CA GLN A 504 -29.42 -12.14 -9.70
C GLN A 504 -30.43 -11.29 -10.49
N PRO A 505 -31.67 -11.10 -9.98
CA PRO A 505 -32.71 -10.36 -10.68
C PRO A 505 -32.42 -8.84 -10.72
N ALA A 506 -31.79 -8.39 -11.80
CA ALA A 506 -31.58 -6.97 -12.09
C ALA A 506 -32.91 -6.25 -12.43
N ARG A 507 -33.12 -5.06 -11.83
CA ARG A 507 -34.31 -4.20 -12.04
C ARG A 507 -34.28 -3.57 -13.42
N THR A 508 -35.42 -3.19 -13.99
CA THR A 508 -35.53 -2.66 -15.36
C THR A 508 -36.24 -1.31 -15.35
N VAL A 509 -35.80 -0.33 -16.14
CA VAL A 509 -36.54 0.92 -16.36
C VAL A 509 -37.65 0.68 -17.37
N VAL A 510 -38.86 1.17 -17.08
CA VAL A 510 -40.04 1.08 -17.98
C VAL A 510 -40.40 2.42 -18.62
N ALA A 511 -40.05 3.55 -18.01
CA ALA A 511 -40.18 4.86 -18.62
C ALA A 511 -39.18 5.87 -18.05
N VAL A 512 -38.81 6.87 -18.85
CA VAL A 512 -38.18 8.10 -18.37
C VAL A 512 -38.92 9.28 -19.01
N ARG A 513 -39.39 10.23 -18.19
CA ARG A 513 -40.20 11.38 -18.63
C ARG A 513 -39.55 12.69 -18.19
N PRO A 514 -39.44 13.72 -19.05
CA PRO A 514 -39.01 15.04 -18.59
C PRO A 514 -40.07 15.66 -17.67
N VAL A 515 -39.63 16.31 -16.60
CA VAL A 515 -40.49 17.02 -15.65
C VAL A 515 -40.03 18.46 -15.47
N ASP A 516 -40.89 19.31 -14.89
CA ASP A 516 -40.49 20.65 -14.48
C ASP A 516 -39.30 20.59 -13.51
N SER A 517 -38.45 21.61 -13.55
CA SER A 517 -37.24 21.65 -12.72
C SER A 517 -37.60 21.66 -11.23
N VAL A 518 -37.17 20.63 -10.52
CA VAL A 518 -37.30 20.55 -9.05
C VAL A 518 -35.96 20.86 -8.39
N PRO A 519 -35.94 21.31 -7.11
CA PRO A 519 -34.70 21.41 -6.36
C PRO A 519 -34.05 20.02 -6.20
N VAL A 520 -32.78 19.90 -6.55
CA VAL A 520 -32.01 18.65 -6.50
C VAL A 520 -30.73 18.82 -5.67
N ARG A 521 -30.25 17.77 -5.02
CA ARG A 521 -29.04 17.79 -4.17
C ARG A 521 -28.27 16.48 -4.30
N CYS A 522 -27.00 16.48 -3.90
CA CYS A 522 -26.14 15.29 -3.86
C CYS A 522 -25.57 15.10 -2.44
N VAL A 523 -25.34 13.85 -2.05
CA VAL A 523 -24.58 13.48 -0.85
C VAL A 523 -23.38 12.62 -1.22
N GLU A 524 -22.31 12.74 -0.44
CA GLU A 524 -21.10 11.92 -0.57
C GLU A 524 -20.91 11.08 0.71
N VAL A 525 -20.74 9.78 0.56
CA VAL A 525 -20.63 8.81 1.67
C VAL A 525 -19.20 8.26 1.85
N ASP A 526 -18.92 7.63 2.99
CA ASP A 526 -17.61 7.06 3.35
C ASP A 526 -17.34 5.65 2.80
N ALA A 527 -18.28 5.07 2.04
CA ALA A 527 -18.13 3.76 1.41
C ALA A 527 -16.94 3.71 0.43
N ALA A 528 -16.28 2.54 0.33
CA ALA A 528 -15.06 2.36 -0.48
C ALA A 528 -15.28 2.50 -2.00
N ASP A 529 -16.49 2.17 -2.49
CA ASP A 529 -16.95 2.41 -3.85
C ASP A 529 -17.57 3.81 -4.04
N ARG A 530 -17.75 4.56 -2.93
CA ARG A 530 -18.51 5.80 -2.77
C ARG A 530 -19.96 5.73 -3.26
N LEU A 531 -20.51 4.53 -3.41
CA LEU A 531 -21.88 4.31 -3.82
C LEU A 531 -22.79 4.24 -2.57
N TYR A 532 -23.93 4.91 -2.64
CA TYR A 532 -25.01 4.78 -1.67
C TYR A 532 -26.30 4.39 -2.38
N LEU A 533 -27.20 3.77 -1.62
CA LEU A 533 -28.51 3.39 -2.09
C LEU A 533 -29.45 4.60 -2.07
N ALA A 534 -30.09 4.91 -3.20
CA ALA A 534 -31.09 5.98 -3.29
C ALA A 534 -32.47 5.49 -3.79
N GLY A 535 -33.53 6.17 -3.36
CA GLY A 535 -34.92 5.81 -3.65
C GLY A 535 -35.43 4.63 -2.81
N ARG A 536 -36.75 4.39 -2.82
CA ARG A 536 -37.35 3.21 -2.14
C ARG A 536 -36.86 1.87 -2.71
N SER A 537 -36.31 1.90 -3.92
CA SER A 537 -35.69 0.76 -4.63
C SER A 537 -34.15 0.73 -4.61
N MET A 538 -33.48 1.58 -3.82
CA MET A 538 -32.06 1.43 -3.42
C MET A 538 -31.03 1.31 -4.59
N ILE A 539 -30.58 2.43 -5.18
CA ILE A 539 -29.86 2.49 -6.50
C ILE A 539 -28.53 3.37 -6.51
N PRO A 540 -27.44 3.12 -7.32
CA PRO A 540 -26.07 3.78 -7.23
C PRO A 540 -25.42 4.53 -8.49
N THR A 541 -24.36 5.42 -8.36
CA THR A 541 -23.67 6.24 -9.48
C THR A 541 -22.16 6.76 -9.32
N HIS A 542 -21.34 7.09 -10.40
CA HIS A 542 -20.07 7.97 -10.38
C HIS A 542 -19.51 8.58 -11.76
N ASN A 543 -18.40 9.40 -11.88
CA ASN A 543 -17.87 10.18 -13.10
C ASN A 543 -16.47 10.96 -13.02
N SER A 544 -15.63 11.12 -14.10
CA SER A 544 -14.49 12.14 -14.34
C SER A 544 -13.99 12.37 -15.84
N THR A 545 -13.01 13.28 -16.18
CA THR A 545 -12.71 13.70 -17.62
C THR A 545 -11.31 14.18 -18.19
N LEU A 546 -10.30 14.76 -17.49
CA LEU A 546 -9.21 15.55 -18.18
C LEU A 546 -8.27 14.76 -19.13
N GLY A 547 -7.85 13.53 -18.83
CA GLY A 547 -6.82 12.84 -19.63
C GLY A 547 -7.19 12.56 -21.09
N LEU A 548 -8.48 12.71 -21.43
CA LEU A 548 -8.98 12.68 -22.80
C LEU A 548 -8.40 13.80 -23.68
N ASP A 549 -8.16 15.00 -23.14
CA ASP A 549 -7.68 16.14 -23.92
C ASP A 549 -6.22 15.95 -24.39
N PHE A 550 -5.36 15.36 -23.56
CA PHE A 550 -3.98 15.02 -23.95
C PHE A 550 -3.94 13.93 -25.04
N ALA A 551 -4.76 12.88 -24.92
CA ALA A 551 -4.88 11.84 -25.95
C ALA A 551 -5.41 12.38 -27.28
N ARG A 552 -6.36 13.33 -27.23
CA ARG A 552 -6.86 14.05 -28.41
C ARG A 552 -5.80 14.90 -29.09
N SER A 553 -5.01 15.65 -28.32
CA SER A 553 -3.87 16.40 -28.86
C SER A 553 -2.93 15.46 -29.62
N ALA A 554 -2.41 14.44 -28.92
CA ALA A 554 -1.46 13.47 -29.46
C ALA A 554 -1.94 12.87 -30.80
N SER A 555 -3.11 12.23 -30.80
CA SER A 555 -3.51 11.40 -31.93
C SER A 555 -4.32 12.10 -33.01
N ILE A 556 -5.20 13.05 -32.67
CA ILE A 556 -6.07 13.68 -33.67
C ILE A 556 -5.37 14.87 -34.34
N LYS A 557 -4.64 15.68 -33.57
CA LYS A 557 -4.02 16.91 -34.09
C LYS A 557 -2.59 16.68 -34.59
N HIS A 558 -1.82 15.88 -33.85
CA HIS A 558 -0.39 15.65 -34.14
C HIS A 558 -0.09 14.27 -34.76
N GLY A 559 -1.11 13.41 -34.91
CA GLY A 559 -0.97 12.10 -35.58
C GLY A 559 -0.09 11.08 -34.83
N MET A 560 0.21 11.33 -33.55
CA MET A 560 1.03 10.47 -32.69
C MET A 560 0.18 9.37 -32.07
N ALA A 561 0.68 8.13 -32.05
CA ALA A 561 -0.10 7.00 -31.57
C ALA A 561 -0.28 7.07 -30.05
N SER A 562 -1.50 6.91 -29.53
CA SER A 562 -1.74 6.93 -28.08
C SER A 562 -2.76 5.90 -27.63
N VAL A 563 -2.70 5.50 -26.35
CA VAL A 563 -3.63 4.52 -25.77
C VAL A 563 -4.22 5.04 -24.46
N ILE A 564 -5.54 4.87 -24.32
CA ILE A 564 -6.29 5.13 -23.09
C ILE A 564 -6.69 3.79 -22.47
N PHE A 565 -6.16 3.48 -21.29
CA PHE A 565 -6.65 2.42 -20.41
C PHE A 565 -7.68 3.04 -19.47
N SER A 566 -8.96 2.77 -19.74
CA SER A 566 -10.07 3.32 -18.96
C SER A 566 -10.68 2.25 -18.07
N LEU A 567 -10.61 2.51 -16.77
CA LEU A 567 -11.12 1.65 -15.70
C LEU A 567 -12.47 2.15 -15.16
N GLU A 568 -12.79 3.44 -15.35
CA GLU A 568 -14.09 4.03 -14.98
C GLU A 568 -15.08 4.13 -16.15
N MET A 569 -14.62 4.44 -17.36
CA MET A 569 -15.49 4.83 -18.49
C MET A 569 -15.45 3.82 -19.66
N GLY A 570 -16.62 3.46 -20.20
CA GLY A 570 -16.71 2.62 -21.39
C GLY A 570 -16.23 3.33 -22.67
N ARG A 571 -15.73 2.57 -23.65
CA ARG A 571 -15.17 3.10 -24.91
C ARG A 571 -16.11 4.05 -25.66
N THR A 572 -17.41 3.75 -25.68
CA THR A 572 -18.42 4.57 -26.36
C THR A 572 -18.58 5.92 -25.69
N GLU A 573 -18.43 6.00 -24.36
CA GLU A 573 -18.50 7.27 -23.64
C GLU A 573 -17.30 8.16 -23.96
N ILE A 574 -16.09 7.57 -23.99
CA ILE A 574 -14.85 8.25 -24.36
C ILE A 574 -14.96 8.81 -25.79
N VAL A 575 -15.41 7.99 -26.74
CA VAL A 575 -15.63 8.42 -28.14
C VAL A 575 -16.70 9.53 -28.23
N MET A 576 -17.82 9.44 -27.52
CA MET A 576 -18.83 10.51 -27.51
C MET A 576 -18.28 11.85 -26.98
N ARG A 577 -17.48 11.82 -25.91
CA ARG A 577 -16.86 13.01 -25.33
C ARG A 577 -15.81 13.62 -26.28
N MET A 578 -15.04 12.77 -26.94
CA MET A 578 -14.06 13.15 -27.96
C MET A 578 -14.73 13.83 -29.16
N LEU A 579 -15.81 13.24 -29.68
CA LEU A 579 -16.60 13.82 -30.79
C LEU A 579 -17.22 15.16 -30.40
N SER A 580 -17.80 15.26 -29.20
CA SER A 580 -18.34 16.51 -28.64
C SER A 580 -17.28 17.62 -28.58
N ALA A 581 -16.07 17.26 -28.15
CA ALA A 581 -14.97 18.18 -27.95
C ALA A 581 -14.32 18.69 -29.26
N GLU A 582 -14.20 17.83 -30.27
CA GLU A 582 -13.70 18.19 -31.60
C GLU A 582 -14.72 18.96 -32.43
N ALA A 583 -15.96 18.47 -32.50
CA ALA A 583 -17.02 19.07 -33.32
C ALA A 583 -17.64 20.33 -32.67
N ARG A 584 -17.34 20.58 -31.39
CA ARG A 584 -17.90 21.68 -30.56
C ARG A 584 -19.43 21.62 -30.48
N ILE A 585 -19.95 20.40 -30.29
CA ILE A 585 -21.38 20.10 -30.15
C ILE A 585 -21.57 19.68 -28.69
N ARG A 586 -22.61 20.18 -28.00
CA ARG A 586 -22.75 19.89 -26.57
C ARG A 586 -22.95 18.40 -26.37
N LEU A 587 -22.34 17.85 -25.32
CA LEU A 587 -22.41 16.41 -25.06
C LEU A 587 -23.86 15.95 -24.86
N GLY A 588 -24.70 16.76 -24.22
CA GLY A 588 -26.15 16.53 -24.11
C GLY A 588 -26.85 16.51 -25.46
N ASP A 589 -26.61 17.48 -26.34
CA ASP A 589 -27.22 17.54 -27.67
C ASP A 589 -26.86 16.33 -28.54
N MET A 590 -25.61 15.83 -28.41
CA MET A 590 -25.16 14.60 -29.07
C MET A 590 -25.79 13.33 -28.46
N ARG A 591 -25.86 13.24 -27.12
CA ARG A 591 -26.44 12.08 -26.40
C ARG A 591 -27.95 11.97 -26.58
N GLY A 592 -28.66 13.08 -26.57
CA GLY A 592 -30.12 13.15 -26.77
C GLY A 592 -30.56 13.19 -28.24
N GLY A 593 -29.63 13.10 -29.21
CA GLY A 593 -29.94 13.11 -30.64
C GLY A 593 -30.53 14.44 -31.16
N ARG A 594 -30.39 15.54 -30.41
CA ARG A 594 -30.96 16.87 -30.71
C ARG A 594 -30.07 17.70 -31.64
N MET A 595 -29.22 17.05 -32.41
CA MET A 595 -28.26 17.67 -33.31
C MET A 595 -28.94 18.36 -34.49
N THR A 596 -28.62 19.63 -34.71
CA THR A 596 -29.07 20.37 -35.90
C THR A 596 -28.34 19.91 -37.17
N ASP A 597 -28.86 20.24 -38.34
CA ASP A 597 -28.18 19.95 -39.63
C ASP A 597 -26.74 20.54 -39.69
N ASP A 598 -26.50 21.66 -38.98
CA ASP A 598 -25.17 22.25 -38.84
C ASP A 598 -24.27 21.45 -37.88
N ASP A 599 -24.81 20.94 -36.77
CA ASP A 599 -24.08 20.03 -35.87
C ASP A 599 -23.71 18.73 -36.60
N TRP A 600 -24.64 18.13 -37.36
CA TRP A 600 -24.34 16.98 -38.22
C TRP A 600 -23.26 17.30 -39.26
N THR A 601 -23.29 18.50 -39.84
CA THR A 601 -22.27 18.96 -40.80
C THR A 601 -20.91 19.15 -40.12
N ARG A 602 -20.86 19.69 -38.89
CA ARG A 602 -19.63 19.84 -38.09
C ARG A 602 -19.07 18.49 -37.66
N LEU A 603 -19.92 17.57 -37.23
CA LEU A 603 -19.53 16.20 -36.88
C LEU A 603 -18.95 15.46 -38.09
N ALA A 604 -19.67 15.44 -39.21
CA ALA A 604 -19.24 14.75 -40.43
C ALA A 604 -17.88 15.26 -40.96
N ARG A 605 -17.57 16.55 -40.79
CA ARG A 605 -16.26 17.13 -41.15
C ARG A 605 -15.11 16.61 -40.26
N ARG A 606 -15.36 16.39 -38.97
CA ARG A 606 -14.35 15.89 -38.00
C ARG A 606 -14.25 14.37 -37.94
N MET A 607 -15.28 13.64 -38.36
CA MET A 607 -15.29 12.16 -38.35
C MET A 607 -14.14 11.54 -39.15
N SER A 608 -13.69 12.15 -40.27
CA SER A 608 -12.54 11.62 -41.03
C SER A 608 -11.25 11.72 -40.23
N GLU A 609 -10.97 12.89 -39.65
CA GLU A 609 -9.78 13.15 -38.83
C GLU A 609 -9.73 12.23 -37.60
N ILE A 610 -10.87 12.03 -36.94
CA ILE A 610 -10.99 11.16 -35.76
C ILE A 610 -10.88 9.66 -36.13
N SER A 611 -11.40 9.26 -37.30
CA SER A 611 -11.31 7.86 -37.76
C SER A 611 -9.93 7.47 -38.31
N GLU A 612 -9.10 8.44 -38.70
CA GLU A 612 -7.73 8.23 -39.16
C GLU A 612 -6.69 8.39 -38.02
N ALA A 613 -7.08 8.97 -36.89
CA ALA A 613 -6.22 9.16 -35.72
C ALA A 613 -5.78 7.82 -35.10
N PRO A 614 -4.47 7.62 -34.81
CA PRO A 614 -3.94 6.39 -34.21
C PRO A 614 -4.19 6.30 -32.69
N LEU A 615 -5.45 6.38 -32.29
CA LEU A 615 -5.90 6.36 -30.89
C LEU A 615 -6.54 5.01 -30.53
N PHE A 616 -5.97 4.35 -29.52
CA PHE A 616 -6.43 3.06 -29.00
C PHE A 616 -7.15 3.25 -27.65
N ILE A 617 -8.25 2.53 -27.44
CA ILE A 617 -9.01 2.57 -26.18
C ILE A 617 -9.20 1.15 -25.68
N ASP A 618 -8.88 0.93 -24.41
CA ASP A 618 -9.13 -0.32 -23.68
C ASP A 618 -9.97 -0.01 -22.44
N ASP A 619 -11.21 -0.49 -22.43
CA ASP A 619 -12.20 -0.33 -21.35
C ASP A 619 -12.42 -1.63 -20.56
N SER A 620 -11.42 -2.53 -20.55
CA SER A 620 -11.48 -3.76 -19.76
C SER A 620 -11.55 -3.45 -18.26
N PRO A 621 -12.54 -3.97 -17.51
CA PRO A 621 -12.62 -3.74 -16.06
C PRO A 621 -11.51 -4.47 -15.30
N ASN A 622 -11.13 -3.94 -14.14
CA ASN A 622 -10.21 -4.54 -13.15
C ASN A 622 -8.77 -4.86 -13.65
N LEU A 623 -8.31 -4.22 -14.73
CA LEU A 623 -6.98 -4.50 -15.31
C LEU A 623 -5.85 -4.47 -14.27
N THR A 624 -5.03 -5.51 -14.31
CA THR A 624 -3.79 -5.60 -13.55
C THR A 624 -2.67 -4.83 -14.26
N MET A 625 -1.65 -4.42 -13.50
CA MET A 625 -0.44 -3.79 -14.04
C MET A 625 0.26 -4.66 -15.10
N MET A 626 0.24 -5.98 -14.93
CA MET A 626 0.84 -6.94 -15.86
C MET A 626 0.15 -6.94 -17.21
N GLU A 627 -1.19 -6.89 -17.23
CA GLU A 627 -1.97 -6.80 -18.46
C GLU A 627 -1.79 -5.46 -19.16
N ILE A 628 -1.81 -4.35 -18.42
CA ILE A 628 -1.54 -3.00 -18.98
C ILE A 628 -0.17 -2.98 -19.65
N ARG A 629 0.88 -3.46 -18.98
CA ARG A 629 2.22 -3.57 -19.55
C ARG A 629 2.26 -4.46 -20.79
N ALA A 630 1.64 -5.65 -20.74
CA ALA A 630 1.64 -6.58 -21.88
C ALA A 630 0.90 -6.02 -23.11
N LYS A 631 -0.22 -5.31 -22.90
CA LYS A 631 -0.97 -4.63 -23.96
C LYS A 631 -0.22 -3.41 -24.50
N ALA A 632 0.37 -2.59 -23.63
CA ALA A 632 1.19 -1.44 -24.02
C ALA A 632 2.43 -1.85 -24.83
N ARG A 633 3.20 -2.87 -24.39
CA ARG A 633 4.31 -3.48 -25.16
C ARG A 633 3.86 -3.90 -26.57
N ARG A 634 2.72 -4.60 -26.67
CA ARG A 634 2.17 -5.08 -27.94
C ARG A 634 1.76 -3.94 -28.88
N LEU A 635 1.21 -2.85 -28.34
CA LEU A 635 0.87 -1.65 -29.11
C LEU A 635 2.13 -0.87 -29.52
N LYS A 636 3.14 -0.74 -28.65
CA LYS A 636 4.44 -0.13 -29.00
C LYS A 636 5.11 -0.86 -30.17
N GLN A 637 5.13 -2.19 -30.15
CA GLN A 637 5.72 -2.99 -31.23
C GLN A 637 4.98 -2.89 -32.57
N ARG A 638 3.65 -2.72 -32.56
CA ARG A 638 2.81 -2.75 -33.79
C ARG A 638 2.50 -1.37 -34.36
N ASN A 639 2.40 -0.36 -33.50
CA ASN A 639 1.82 0.95 -33.79
C ASN A 639 2.65 2.11 -33.24
N ASP A 640 3.80 1.83 -32.63
CA ASP A 640 4.74 2.81 -32.06
C ASP A 640 4.10 3.90 -31.17
N ILE A 641 3.34 3.48 -30.16
CA ILE A 641 2.68 4.42 -29.22
C ILE A 641 3.67 5.44 -28.61
N ASN A 642 3.22 6.67 -28.50
CA ASN A 642 3.94 7.84 -28.00
C ASN A 642 3.31 8.42 -26.72
N LEU A 643 2.12 7.97 -26.31
CA LEU A 643 1.45 8.39 -25.07
C LEU A 643 0.59 7.25 -24.50
N ILE A 644 0.62 7.09 -23.18
CA ILE A 644 -0.27 6.18 -22.43
C ILE A 644 -1.06 7.02 -21.42
N VAL A 645 -2.38 6.84 -21.37
CA VAL A 645 -3.27 7.44 -20.36
C VAL A 645 -3.94 6.32 -19.56
N VAL A 646 -4.01 6.46 -18.23
CA VAL A 646 -4.66 5.50 -17.32
C VAL A 646 -5.69 6.23 -16.46
N ASP A 647 -6.97 5.87 -16.59
CA ASP A 647 -8.11 6.59 -15.99
C ASP A 647 -9.02 5.65 -15.15
N TYR A 648 -8.97 5.64 -13.81
CA TYR A 648 -8.02 6.30 -12.91
C TYR A 648 -7.25 5.26 -12.09
N MET A 649 -6.02 5.58 -11.69
CA MET A 649 -5.08 4.59 -11.14
C MET A 649 -5.59 3.90 -9.86
N GLN A 650 -6.45 4.56 -9.08
CA GLN A 650 -7.12 3.96 -7.91
C GLN A 650 -8.26 2.97 -8.25
N LEU A 651 -8.45 2.55 -9.51
CA LEU A 651 -9.24 1.36 -9.87
C LEU A 651 -8.40 0.16 -10.31
N MET A 652 -7.08 0.31 -10.39
CA MET A 652 -6.19 -0.81 -10.68
C MET A 652 -6.21 -1.84 -9.54
N THR A 653 -5.92 -3.10 -9.89
CA THR A 653 -5.75 -4.20 -8.94
C THR A 653 -4.35 -4.82 -9.08
N SER A 654 -3.75 -5.21 -7.96
CA SER A 654 -2.41 -5.82 -7.92
C SER A 654 -2.42 -7.34 -8.20
N GLY A 655 -3.60 -7.96 -8.26
CA GLY A 655 -3.76 -9.42 -8.33
C GLY A 655 -3.34 -10.17 -7.06
N LYS A 656 -2.81 -9.48 -6.04
CA LYS A 656 -2.39 -10.02 -4.74
C LYS A 656 -3.33 -9.50 -3.65
N ARG A 657 -3.40 -10.21 -2.52
CA ARG A 657 -3.95 -9.63 -1.29
C ARG A 657 -2.90 -8.74 -0.66
N VAL A 658 -3.03 -7.42 -0.84
CA VAL A 658 -2.27 -6.39 -0.13
C VAL A 658 -3.05 -5.98 1.12
N GLU A 659 -2.37 -5.76 2.25
CA GLU A 659 -3.05 -5.43 3.52
C GLU A 659 -3.53 -3.96 3.56
N SER A 660 -2.88 -3.03 2.84
CA SER A 660 -3.27 -1.62 2.74
C SER A 660 -3.35 -1.09 1.31
N ARG A 661 -4.40 -0.32 0.98
CA ARG A 661 -4.61 0.30 -0.34
C ARG A 661 -3.51 1.32 -0.68
N GLN A 662 -2.89 1.94 0.32
CA GLN A 662 -1.82 2.92 0.13
C GLN A 662 -0.53 2.28 -0.43
N GLN A 663 -0.21 1.09 0.07
CA GLN A 663 0.90 0.27 -0.43
C GLN A 663 0.64 -0.15 -1.88
N GLU A 664 -0.60 -0.56 -2.18
CA GLU A 664 -1.01 -0.94 -3.52
C GLU A 664 -0.93 0.23 -4.53
N VAL A 665 -1.36 1.43 -4.15
CA VAL A 665 -1.21 2.65 -4.97
C VAL A 665 0.26 3.06 -5.12
N SER A 666 1.10 2.84 -4.11
CA SER A 666 2.56 3.03 -4.20
C SER A 666 3.19 2.08 -5.22
N GLU A 667 2.81 0.80 -5.19
CA GLU A 667 3.26 -0.22 -6.14
C GLU A 667 2.80 0.11 -7.57
N PHE A 668 1.57 0.61 -7.76
CA PHE A 668 1.12 1.08 -9.08
C PHE A 668 1.93 2.28 -9.56
N SER A 669 2.18 3.29 -8.71
CA SER A 669 2.98 4.47 -9.04
C SER A 669 4.38 4.09 -9.55
N ARG A 670 5.12 3.29 -8.79
CA ARG A 670 6.46 2.80 -9.17
C ARG A 670 6.42 1.99 -10.47
N ASN A 671 5.45 1.09 -10.64
CA ASN A 671 5.34 0.28 -11.85
C ASN A 671 4.95 1.08 -13.11
N LEU A 672 4.11 2.12 -12.99
CA LEU A 672 3.82 3.04 -14.11
C LEU A 672 5.06 3.84 -14.51
N LYS A 673 5.88 4.27 -13.55
CA LYS A 673 7.17 4.94 -13.84
C LYS A 673 8.17 3.99 -14.51
N LEU A 674 8.22 2.73 -14.10
CA LEU A 674 9.04 1.71 -14.79
C LEU A 674 8.54 1.47 -16.22
N LEU A 675 7.22 1.37 -16.43
CA LEU A 675 6.61 1.25 -17.77
C LEU A 675 6.94 2.44 -18.67
N ALA A 676 6.89 3.66 -18.15
CA ALA A 676 7.24 4.88 -18.88
C ALA A 676 8.68 4.83 -19.41
N LYS A 677 9.64 4.47 -18.54
CA LYS A 677 11.06 4.30 -18.89
C LYS A 677 11.29 3.14 -19.86
N GLU A 678 10.66 1.99 -19.61
CA GLU A 678 10.81 0.76 -20.40
C GLU A 678 10.40 0.95 -21.86
N LEU A 679 9.25 1.61 -22.09
CA LEU A 679 8.73 1.87 -23.44
C LEU A 679 9.24 3.19 -24.04
N ASN A 680 9.96 3.99 -23.25
CA ASN A 680 10.36 5.36 -23.56
C ASN A 680 9.17 6.23 -24.06
N VAL A 681 8.11 6.33 -23.25
CA VAL A 681 6.91 7.13 -23.53
C VAL A 681 6.42 7.87 -22.28
N PRO A 682 5.78 9.05 -22.41
CA PRO A 682 5.02 9.65 -21.34
C PRO A 682 3.83 8.76 -20.92
N VAL A 683 3.67 8.57 -19.61
CA VAL A 683 2.54 7.87 -18.98
C VAL A 683 1.78 8.87 -18.10
N VAL A 684 0.54 9.17 -18.48
CA VAL A 684 -0.38 10.04 -17.73
C VAL A 684 -1.29 9.18 -16.86
N ALA A 685 -1.11 9.27 -15.55
CA ALA A 685 -1.96 8.60 -14.56
C ALA A 685 -2.97 9.61 -13.99
N ILE A 686 -4.26 9.35 -14.20
CA ILE A 686 -5.32 10.14 -13.55
C ILE A 686 -5.49 9.62 -12.12
N SER A 687 -5.55 10.56 -11.17
CA SER A 687 -5.65 10.29 -9.73
C SER A 687 -6.69 11.19 -9.07
N GLN A 688 -7.41 10.69 -8.08
CA GLN A 688 -8.34 11.52 -7.29
C GLN A 688 -7.65 12.18 -6.10
N LEU A 689 -8.04 13.42 -5.78
CA LEU A 689 -7.60 14.14 -4.59
C LEU A 689 -8.45 13.82 -3.36
N ASN A 690 -7.79 13.77 -2.19
CA ASN A 690 -8.42 13.74 -0.89
C ASN A 690 -9.20 15.05 -0.60
N ARG A 691 -9.90 15.14 0.53
CA ARG A 691 -10.72 16.32 0.90
C ARG A 691 -9.96 17.42 1.64
N GLY A 692 -8.64 17.31 1.77
CA GLY A 692 -7.76 18.31 2.40
C GLY A 692 -7.92 19.76 1.89
N PRO A 693 -8.18 20.02 0.59
CA PRO A 693 -8.40 21.38 0.11
C PRO A 693 -9.66 22.03 0.71
N GLU A 694 -10.75 21.27 0.85
CA GLU A 694 -12.08 21.78 1.23
C GLU A 694 -12.13 22.28 2.69
N GLN A 695 -11.25 21.76 3.54
CA GLN A 695 -11.10 22.15 4.93
C GLN A 695 -10.21 23.40 5.11
N ARG A 696 -9.51 23.85 4.06
CA ARG A 696 -8.65 25.05 4.10
C ARG A 696 -9.37 26.26 3.52
N ASN A 697 -9.12 27.43 4.12
CA ASN A 697 -9.67 28.72 3.65
C ASN A 697 -9.32 29.04 2.18
N ASP A 698 -8.15 28.60 1.69
CA ASP A 698 -7.66 28.86 0.33
C ASP A 698 -8.30 27.93 -0.73
N ARG A 699 -8.88 26.79 -0.32
CA ARG A 699 -9.52 25.73 -1.16
C ARG A 699 -8.74 25.19 -2.38
N ARG A 700 -7.56 25.73 -2.67
CA ARG A 700 -6.65 25.29 -3.72
C ARG A 700 -5.98 23.96 -3.36
N PRO A 701 -5.97 22.98 -4.27
CA PRO A 701 -5.18 21.76 -4.16
C PRO A 701 -3.68 22.02 -4.00
N GLN A 702 -3.04 21.15 -3.24
CA GLN A 702 -1.62 21.10 -2.95
C GLN A 702 -1.13 19.64 -3.06
N LEU A 703 0.18 19.40 -3.13
CA LEU A 703 0.74 18.04 -3.17
C LEU A 703 0.34 17.18 -1.96
N SER A 704 0.04 17.81 -0.81
CA SER A 704 -0.51 17.14 0.37
C SER A 704 -1.84 16.42 0.11
N ASP A 705 -2.55 16.80 -0.93
CA ASP A 705 -3.95 16.39 -1.17
C ASP A 705 -4.06 15.20 -2.14
N LEU A 706 -2.94 14.86 -2.80
CA LEU A 706 -2.76 13.56 -3.47
C LEU A 706 -2.58 12.41 -2.48
N ARG A 707 -2.41 12.70 -1.19
CA ARG A 707 -1.91 11.73 -0.22
C ARG A 707 -3.01 11.07 0.57
N GLU A 708 -2.93 9.75 0.61
CA GLU A 708 -3.39 8.99 1.77
C GLU A 708 -2.26 8.75 2.78
N SER A 709 -1.00 9.08 2.45
CA SER A 709 0.17 8.95 3.34
C SER A 709 0.15 9.94 4.52
N GLY A 710 0.64 9.49 5.68
CA GLY A 710 0.68 10.28 6.92
C GLY A 710 1.94 11.11 7.12
N CYS A 711 1.93 11.96 8.14
CA CYS A 711 2.88 13.03 8.35
C CYS A 711 3.38 13.08 9.80
N LEU A 712 4.44 13.86 10.05
CA LEU A 712 5.15 13.94 11.34
C LEU A 712 5.13 15.39 11.89
N THR A 713 5.25 15.58 13.21
CA THR A 713 5.26 16.94 13.79
C THR A 713 6.57 17.68 13.56
N SER A 714 6.55 19.02 13.66
CA SER A 714 7.77 19.86 13.54
C SER A 714 8.91 19.45 14.48
N GLY A 715 8.58 18.96 15.67
CA GLY A 715 9.55 18.53 16.69
C GLY A 715 10.16 17.13 16.46
N THR A 716 9.73 16.42 15.41
CA THR A 716 10.31 15.12 15.04
C THR A 716 11.73 15.32 14.49
N ARG A 717 12.68 14.55 15.03
CA ARG A 717 14.13 14.67 14.85
C ARG A 717 14.65 13.62 13.89
N LEU A 718 15.11 14.01 12.71
CA LEU A 718 15.72 13.13 11.72
C LEU A 718 17.19 12.88 12.07
N LEU A 719 17.63 11.62 11.97
CA LEU A 719 18.99 11.22 12.30
C LEU A 719 19.92 11.41 11.08
N ARG A 720 20.83 12.38 11.19
CA ARG A 720 21.79 12.73 10.14
C ARG A 720 22.88 11.67 9.98
N ALA A 721 23.21 11.33 8.73
CA ALA A 721 24.32 10.46 8.38
C ALA A 721 25.60 11.23 8.03
N ASP A 722 25.51 12.53 7.74
CA ASP A 722 26.67 13.40 7.52
C ASP A 722 27.36 13.78 8.84
N THR A 723 26.66 14.30 9.85
CA THR A 723 27.23 14.71 11.14
C THR A 723 26.98 13.71 12.28
N GLY A 724 26.05 12.77 12.12
CA GLY A 724 25.63 11.84 13.18
C GLY A 724 24.64 12.41 14.19
N ALA A 725 24.35 13.70 14.11
CA ALA A 725 23.43 14.41 15.01
C ALA A 725 21.97 14.28 14.58
N GLU A 726 21.07 14.93 15.33
CA GLU A 726 19.65 15.01 15.01
C GLU A 726 19.26 16.44 14.59
N VAL A 727 18.41 16.57 13.57
CA VAL A 727 17.84 17.85 13.12
C VAL A 727 16.32 17.74 13.00
N THR A 728 15.58 18.76 13.43
CA THR A 728 14.11 18.72 13.39
C THR A 728 13.53 19.10 12.03
N PHE A 729 12.31 18.64 11.75
CA PHE A 729 11.52 19.12 10.61
C PHE A 729 11.34 20.65 10.61
N GLY A 730 11.15 21.26 11.80
CA GLY A 730 11.08 22.71 11.93
C GLY A 730 12.37 23.42 11.48
N GLU A 731 13.53 22.97 11.96
CA GLU A 731 14.83 23.54 11.59
C GLU A 731 15.13 23.38 10.09
N LEU A 732 14.80 22.23 9.48
CA LEU A 732 14.97 22.02 8.03
C LEU A 732 14.07 22.92 7.18
N MET A 733 12.88 23.26 7.69
CA MET A 733 11.95 24.20 7.03
C MET A 733 12.42 25.65 7.16
N GLU A 734 12.96 26.05 8.30
CA GLU A 734 13.47 27.42 8.52
C GLU A 734 14.80 27.67 7.79
N THR A 735 15.69 26.68 7.74
CA THR A 735 17.01 26.79 7.09
C THR A 735 17.00 26.49 5.60
N GLY A 736 16.04 25.69 5.13
CA GLY A 736 16.03 25.15 3.77
C GLY A 736 17.06 24.04 3.51
N GLU A 737 17.73 23.53 4.55
CA GLU A 737 18.77 22.52 4.39
C GLU A 737 18.22 21.18 3.83
N ARG A 738 19.11 20.43 3.17
CA ARG A 738 18.84 19.11 2.56
C ARG A 738 19.95 18.13 2.97
N PRO A 739 19.94 17.66 4.22
CA PRO A 739 21.03 16.86 4.79
C PRO A 739 21.03 15.42 4.26
N ILE A 740 22.13 14.71 4.49
CA ILE A 740 22.18 13.26 4.32
C ILE A 740 21.68 12.62 5.63
N VAL A 741 20.69 11.74 5.55
CA VAL A 741 20.10 11.02 6.70
C VAL A 741 20.32 9.52 6.61
N TRP A 742 20.16 8.83 7.73
CA TRP A 742 20.14 7.37 7.73
C TRP A 742 18.77 6.82 7.32
N SER A 743 18.80 5.80 6.46
CA SER A 743 17.65 5.00 6.07
C SER A 743 18.00 3.51 6.08
N LEU A 744 17.01 2.64 5.84
CA LEU A 744 17.21 1.20 5.64
C LEU A 744 17.10 0.82 4.16
N ASP A 745 18.00 -0.04 3.69
CA ASP A 745 17.86 -0.68 2.37
C ASP A 745 16.87 -1.87 2.40
N GLU A 746 16.60 -2.47 1.24
CA GLU A 746 15.71 -3.66 1.10
C GLU A 746 16.17 -4.86 1.94
N ARG A 747 17.41 -4.86 2.44
CA ARG A 747 17.96 -5.92 3.31
C ARG A 747 17.92 -5.54 4.80
N MET A 748 17.36 -4.37 5.14
CA MET A 748 17.29 -3.79 6.50
C MET A 748 18.64 -3.30 7.05
N ARG A 749 19.61 -2.95 6.19
CA ARG A 749 20.89 -2.35 6.58
C ARG A 749 20.79 -0.83 6.63
N MET A 750 21.48 -0.21 7.59
CA MET A 750 21.58 1.25 7.63
C MET A 750 22.46 1.79 6.49
N VAL A 751 21.89 2.64 5.65
CA VAL A 751 22.56 3.30 4.51
C VAL A 751 22.34 4.82 4.54
N PRO A 752 23.31 5.64 4.09
CA PRO A 752 23.16 7.08 4.02
C PRO A 752 22.42 7.48 2.73
N ARG A 753 21.39 8.33 2.84
CA ARG A 753 20.63 8.85 1.70
C ARG A 753 20.34 10.35 1.82
N PRO A 754 20.41 11.12 0.73
CA PRO A 754 20.09 12.54 0.76
C PRO A 754 18.59 12.75 0.94
N ILE A 755 18.22 13.74 1.78
CA ILE A 755 16.88 14.33 1.71
C ILE A 755 16.81 15.19 0.45
N THR A 756 15.90 14.86 -0.46
CA THR A 756 15.65 15.69 -1.67
C THR A 756 14.62 16.77 -1.42
N ASN A 757 13.65 16.56 -0.51
CA ASN A 757 12.67 17.59 -0.16
C ASN A 757 12.18 17.51 1.30
N VAL A 758 11.80 18.67 1.84
CA VAL A 758 11.09 18.85 3.12
C VAL A 758 10.08 19.97 2.93
N PHE A 759 8.85 19.76 3.37
CA PHE A 759 7.74 20.71 3.20
C PHE A 759 6.70 20.53 4.32
N SER A 760 5.80 21.51 4.48
CA SER A 760 4.65 21.40 5.39
C SER A 760 3.48 20.69 4.72
N SER A 761 2.77 19.86 5.48
CA SER A 761 1.58 19.10 5.08
C SER A 761 0.30 19.63 5.75
N GLY A 762 0.32 20.88 6.23
CA GLY A 762 -0.81 21.54 6.89
C GLY A 762 -0.94 21.20 8.38
N VAL A 763 -2.18 21.21 8.88
CA VAL A 763 -2.54 20.83 10.26
C VAL A 763 -3.36 19.55 10.19
N LYS A 764 -3.04 18.55 11.02
CA LYS A 764 -3.72 17.24 11.06
C LYS A 764 -3.80 16.72 12.49
N GLU A 765 -4.73 15.80 12.77
CA GLU A 765 -4.77 15.07 14.04
C GLU A 765 -3.54 14.16 14.19
N VAL A 766 -2.85 14.29 15.32
CA VAL A 766 -1.58 13.60 15.63
C VAL A 766 -1.73 12.72 16.87
N PHE A 767 -1.04 11.59 16.84
CA PHE A 767 -0.96 10.62 17.92
C PHE A 767 0.48 10.53 18.41
N ARG A 768 0.68 10.56 19.73
CA ARG A 768 1.94 10.19 20.36
C ARG A 768 2.02 8.68 20.48
N VAL A 769 3.11 8.10 20.00
CA VAL A 769 3.43 6.68 20.13
C VAL A 769 4.61 6.55 21.07
N ARG A 770 4.50 5.70 22.10
CA ARG A 770 5.60 5.36 23.01
C ARG A 770 5.90 3.88 22.94
N LEU A 771 7.17 3.55 22.81
CA LEU A 771 7.67 2.18 22.70
C LEU A 771 8.24 1.65 24.02
N ALA A 772 8.44 0.34 24.14
CA ALA A 772 8.91 -0.34 25.35
C ALA A 772 10.39 -0.04 25.69
N SER A 773 11.16 0.51 24.75
CA SER A 773 12.44 1.15 25.01
C SER A 773 12.34 2.58 25.57
N GLY A 774 11.15 3.16 25.64
CA GLY A 774 10.92 4.55 26.02
C GLY A 774 11.13 5.55 24.90
N ARG A 775 11.43 5.11 23.66
CA ARG A 775 11.40 5.98 22.46
C ARG A 775 9.98 6.47 22.19
N GLU A 776 9.87 7.70 21.72
CA GLU A 776 8.60 8.40 21.50
C GLU A 776 8.63 9.17 20.18
N ILE A 777 7.53 9.15 19.43
CA ILE A 777 7.34 9.90 18.18
C ILE A 777 5.89 10.38 18.07
N GLU A 778 5.67 11.42 17.27
CA GLU A 778 4.38 12.06 17.06
C GLU A 778 4.05 12.07 15.56
N ALA A 779 3.05 11.30 15.18
CA ALA A 779 2.68 11.03 13.79
C ALA A 779 1.15 11.01 13.59
N THR A 780 0.68 11.23 12.37
CA THR A 780 -0.76 11.09 12.05
C THR A 780 -1.16 9.61 11.95
N ALA A 781 -2.44 9.29 12.16
CA ALA A 781 -2.94 7.90 12.16
C ALA A 781 -2.65 7.15 10.83
N ASN A 782 -2.58 7.85 9.71
CA ASN A 782 -2.27 7.27 8.40
C ASN A 782 -0.76 7.17 8.10
N HIS A 783 0.14 7.46 9.04
CA HIS A 783 1.58 7.37 8.79
C HIS A 783 2.06 5.91 8.87
N PRO A 784 2.75 5.37 7.84
CA PRO A 784 3.20 3.98 7.85
C PRO A 784 4.36 3.76 8.82
N MET A 785 4.23 2.76 9.68
CA MET A 785 5.26 2.30 10.61
C MET A 785 5.76 0.93 10.14
N LEU A 786 7.07 0.74 10.05
CA LEU A 786 7.64 -0.54 9.60
C LEU A 786 7.44 -1.61 10.69
N THR A 787 6.63 -2.62 10.41
CA THR A 787 6.44 -3.80 11.25
C THR A 787 7.21 -5.00 10.73
N VAL A 788 7.11 -6.15 11.40
CA VAL A 788 7.88 -7.37 11.06
C VAL A 788 7.40 -8.03 9.77
N ARG A 789 6.18 -7.72 9.31
CA ARG A 789 5.64 -8.21 8.04
C ARG A 789 5.76 -7.15 6.95
N ASP A 790 5.26 -5.95 7.25
CA ASP A 790 5.13 -4.87 6.29
C ASP A 790 4.97 -3.50 6.98
N TRP A 791 4.83 -2.44 6.19
CA TRP A 791 4.46 -1.11 6.64
C TRP A 791 2.97 -1.01 6.94
N LEU A 792 2.59 -0.79 8.20
CA LEU A 792 1.20 -0.62 8.60
C LEU A 792 0.92 0.82 9.07
N PRO A 793 -0.22 1.43 8.70
CA PRO A 793 -0.61 2.74 9.22
C PRO A 793 -0.75 2.73 10.74
N LEU A 794 -0.31 3.79 11.41
CA LEU A 794 -0.36 3.91 12.87
C LEU A 794 -1.77 3.67 13.47
N GLY A 795 -2.84 4.05 12.77
CA GLY A 795 -4.23 3.87 13.20
C GLY A 795 -4.73 2.42 13.15
N GLU A 796 -4.00 1.53 12.48
CA GLU A 796 -4.25 0.08 12.47
C GLU A 796 -3.46 -0.66 13.57
N LEU A 797 -2.47 0.01 14.19
CA LEU A 797 -1.62 -0.56 15.22
C LEU A 797 -2.22 -0.42 16.62
N ALA A 798 -2.04 -1.45 17.43
CA ALA A 798 -2.46 -1.52 18.82
C ALA A 798 -1.26 -1.58 19.78
N VAL A 799 -1.54 -1.30 21.06
CA VAL A 799 -0.58 -1.55 22.15
C VAL A 799 -0.26 -3.05 22.22
N GLY A 800 1.02 -3.38 22.10
CA GLY A 800 1.54 -4.75 21.98
C GLY A 800 2.13 -5.08 20.60
N ASP A 801 1.82 -4.31 19.56
CA ASP A 801 2.41 -4.47 18.22
C ASP A 801 3.86 -3.98 18.20
N ARG A 802 4.60 -4.34 17.13
CA ARG A 802 6.06 -4.14 17.07
C ARG A 802 6.52 -3.41 15.82
N VAL A 803 7.34 -2.39 16.03
CA VAL A 803 7.88 -1.50 14.99
C VAL A 803 9.41 -1.53 14.96
N ALA A 804 9.98 -1.20 13.80
CA ALA A 804 11.42 -1.16 13.59
C ALA A 804 12.08 0.05 14.27
N VAL A 805 13.15 -0.22 15.02
CA VAL A 805 14.09 0.79 15.52
C VAL A 805 15.52 0.32 15.24
N PRO A 806 16.50 1.22 15.02
CA PRO A 806 17.90 0.82 14.84
C PRO A 806 18.46 0.15 16.11
N ARG A 807 19.18 -0.96 15.91
CA ARG A 807 19.95 -1.68 16.94
C ARG A 807 21.34 -1.08 17.15
N SER A 808 21.91 -0.54 16.09
CA SER A 808 23.22 0.13 16.05
C SER A 808 23.23 1.16 14.93
N VAL A 809 23.84 2.32 15.17
CA VAL A 809 24.02 3.38 14.16
C VAL A 809 25.47 3.37 13.69
N PRO A 810 25.77 3.36 12.37
CA PRO A 810 27.15 3.44 11.88
C PRO A 810 27.84 4.77 12.22
N GLU A 811 29.14 4.87 11.95
CA GLU A 811 29.84 6.16 12.03
C GLU A 811 29.37 7.13 10.93
N PRO A 812 29.26 8.44 11.22
CA PRO A 812 28.83 9.43 10.25
C PRO A 812 29.93 9.73 9.23
N LEU A 813 29.53 10.15 8.03
CA LEU A 813 30.41 10.41 6.90
C LEU A 813 31.42 11.54 7.20
N GLY A 814 30.99 12.57 7.94
CA GLY A 814 31.80 13.68 8.45
C GLY A 814 32.15 13.46 9.92
N THR A 815 33.11 12.57 10.19
CA THR A 815 33.62 12.35 11.55
C THR A 815 34.69 13.39 11.90
N GLU A 816 34.53 14.11 13.02
CA GLU A 816 35.44 15.13 13.52
C GLU A 816 35.99 14.75 14.90
N SER A 817 37.30 14.88 15.15
CA SER A 817 37.91 14.59 16.45
C SER A 817 38.03 15.83 17.34
N MET A 818 37.79 15.65 18.64
CA MET A 818 37.91 16.70 19.66
C MET A 818 39.09 16.40 20.59
N PRO A 819 39.78 17.41 21.18
CA PRO A 819 40.79 17.16 22.20
C PRO A 819 40.21 16.41 23.40
N GLU A 820 40.87 15.34 23.87
CA GLU A 820 40.42 14.56 25.02
C GLU A 820 40.10 15.40 26.28
N PRO A 821 40.89 16.44 26.65
CA PRO A 821 40.55 17.32 27.77
C PRO A 821 39.18 18.00 27.63
N GLU A 822 38.77 18.35 26.41
CA GLU A 822 37.47 18.96 26.14
C GLU A 822 36.34 17.94 26.32
N ILE A 823 36.53 16.71 25.84
CA ILE A 823 35.57 15.59 26.02
C ILE A 823 35.37 15.28 27.50
N VAL A 824 36.46 15.15 28.27
CA VAL A 824 36.44 14.89 29.72
C VAL A 824 35.75 16.03 30.47
N MET A 825 36.12 17.29 30.18
CA MET A 825 35.47 18.46 30.77
C MET A 825 33.97 18.49 30.45
N LEU A 826 33.58 18.21 29.20
CA LEU A 826 32.19 18.25 28.76
C LEU A 826 31.35 17.20 29.48
N ALA A 827 31.84 15.97 29.59
CA ALA A 827 31.14 14.87 30.24
C ALA A 827 30.89 15.16 31.73
N HIS A 828 31.94 15.54 32.48
CA HIS A 828 31.83 15.86 33.91
C HIS A 828 30.98 17.10 34.17
N LEU A 829 31.05 18.13 33.32
CA LEU A 829 30.19 19.30 33.46
C LEU A 829 28.73 18.99 33.08
N THR A 830 28.48 18.11 32.12
CA THR A 830 27.12 17.71 31.71
C THR A 830 26.41 16.93 32.82
N GLY A 831 27.10 16.06 33.55
CA GLY A 831 26.62 15.48 34.81
C GLY A 831 26.61 16.49 35.97
N ASP A 832 27.58 16.38 36.89
CA ASP A 832 27.62 17.12 38.16
C ASP A 832 28.01 18.61 38.04
N GLY A 833 28.24 19.13 36.84
CA GLY A 833 28.59 20.54 36.63
C GLY A 833 27.45 21.52 36.91
N SER A 834 27.80 22.67 37.50
CA SER A 834 26.93 23.83 37.66
C SER A 834 27.55 25.07 37.01
N PHE A 835 26.85 25.61 36.01
CA PHE A 835 27.27 26.75 35.20
C PHE A 835 26.09 27.71 34.91
N VAL A 836 25.17 27.83 35.87
CA VAL A 836 24.00 28.71 35.76
C VAL A 836 24.38 30.20 35.70
N LYS A 837 23.56 31.01 35.02
CA LYS A 837 23.84 32.45 34.82
C LYS A 837 24.06 33.17 36.16
N ARG A 838 25.12 34.00 36.21
CA ARG A 838 25.56 34.79 37.39
C ARG A 838 26.12 33.97 38.58
N GLN A 839 26.49 32.70 38.38
CA GLN A 839 27.27 31.93 39.37
C GLN A 839 28.64 31.51 38.80
N PRO A 840 29.66 31.26 39.65
CA PRO A 840 30.91 30.67 39.18
C PRO A 840 30.68 29.25 38.64
N ILE A 841 31.39 28.87 37.57
CA ILE A 841 31.42 27.49 37.10
C ILE A 841 31.99 26.60 38.21
N ARG A 842 31.29 25.51 38.50
CA ARG A 842 31.65 24.53 39.53
C ARG A 842 31.47 23.11 39.00
N TYR A 843 32.36 22.22 39.40
CA TYR A 843 32.15 20.76 39.38
C TYR A 843 32.08 20.29 40.83
N ALA A 844 31.16 19.38 41.17
CA ALA A 844 31.01 18.84 42.51
C ALA A 844 31.19 17.32 42.50
N GLY A 845 31.98 16.78 43.44
CA GLY A 845 32.26 15.35 43.48
C GLY A 845 32.87 14.89 44.80
N VAL A 846 32.76 13.59 45.05
CA VAL A 846 33.38 12.88 46.20
C VAL A 846 34.51 11.95 45.77
N ASP A 847 34.69 11.77 44.47
CA ASP A 847 35.64 10.84 43.86
C ASP A 847 36.90 11.61 43.43
N GLU A 848 38.03 11.33 44.07
CA GLU A 848 39.30 12.01 43.80
C GLU A 848 39.77 11.84 42.35
N ALA A 849 39.50 10.69 41.73
CA ALA A 849 39.90 10.47 40.34
C ALA A 849 39.07 11.35 39.38
N ASN A 850 37.78 11.56 39.64
CA ASN A 850 36.96 12.51 38.89
C ASN A 850 37.42 13.96 39.11
N LEU A 851 37.79 14.31 40.36
CA LEU A 851 38.30 15.64 40.68
C LEU A 851 39.66 15.90 40.00
N GLU A 852 40.54 14.89 39.92
CA GLU A 852 41.81 14.94 39.21
C GLU A 852 41.59 15.04 37.69
N ALA A 853 40.69 14.23 37.10
CA ALA A 853 40.35 14.29 35.68
C ALA A 853 39.83 15.67 35.25
N VAL A 854 38.92 16.27 36.03
CA VAL A 854 38.45 17.65 35.79
C VAL A 854 39.56 18.68 36.00
N THR A 855 40.51 18.41 36.91
CA THR A 855 41.64 19.31 37.18
C THR A 855 42.67 19.31 36.06
N GLU A 856 43.01 18.15 35.51
CA GLU A 856 43.86 18.03 34.33
C GLU A 856 43.17 18.63 33.10
N ALA A 857 41.88 18.33 32.89
CA ALA A 857 41.09 18.89 31.80
C ALA A 857 41.01 20.43 31.85
N ALA A 858 40.94 21.04 33.04
CA ALA A 858 40.92 22.50 33.19
C ALA A 858 42.18 23.20 32.67
N LYS A 859 43.35 22.52 32.70
CA LYS A 859 44.63 23.08 32.23
C LYS A 859 44.61 23.40 30.73
N HIS A 860 43.87 22.63 29.94
CA HIS A 860 43.66 22.88 28.50
C HIS A 860 43.06 24.26 28.23
N PHE A 861 42.13 24.69 29.10
CA PHE A 861 41.50 26.02 29.05
C PHE A 861 42.34 27.12 29.72
N GLY A 862 43.56 26.81 30.16
CA GLY A 862 44.40 27.68 30.99
C GLY A 862 43.83 27.94 32.40
N VAL A 863 42.77 27.23 32.81
CA VAL A 863 42.09 27.43 34.09
C VAL A 863 42.79 26.61 35.18
N THR A 864 43.12 27.25 36.30
CA THR A 864 43.54 26.55 37.52
C THR A 864 42.32 26.40 38.44
N PRO A 865 41.83 25.17 38.69
CA PRO A 865 40.72 24.96 39.61
C PRO A 865 41.05 25.39 41.04
N VAL A 866 40.03 25.86 41.76
CA VAL A 866 40.11 26.14 43.19
C VAL A 866 39.24 25.12 43.92
N ARG A 867 39.88 24.29 44.74
CA ARG A 867 39.22 23.26 45.56
C ARG A 867 38.60 23.91 46.80
N ASP A 868 37.28 23.87 46.89
CA ASP A 868 36.49 24.29 48.04
C ASP A 868 36.00 23.04 48.80
N GLU A 869 36.37 22.91 50.07
CA GLU A 869 35.90 21.84 50.96
C GLU A 869 34.68 22.31 51.78
N TYR A 870 33.54 21.66 51.59
CA TYR A 870 32.31 21.97 52.33
C TYR A 870 32.08 20.93 53.43
N ALA A 871 32.66 21.17 54.62
CA ALA A 871 32.60 20.26 55.78
C ALA A 871 31.17 19.88 56.25
N SER A 872 30.13 20.61 55.82
CA SER A 872 28.72 20.32 56.12
C SER A 872 27.99 19.51 55.05
N ALA A 873 28.64 19.22 53.92
CA ALA A 873 28.02 18.59 52.75
C ALA A 873 28.70 17.30 52.28
N GLU A 874 29.83 16.93 52.88
CA GLU A 874 30.66 15.75 52.52
C GLU A 874 31.08 15.69 51.03
N VAL A 875 31.04 16.83 50.33
CA VAL A 875 31.33 16.95 48.89
C VAL A 875 32.42 18.00 48.66
N THR A 876 33.41 17.66 47.82
CA THR A 876 34.39 18.61 47.32
C THR A 876 33.83 19.34 46.12
N THR A 877 34.03 20.66 46.04
CA THR A 877 33.69 21.45 44.84
C THR A 877 34.95 22.00 44.20
N LEU A 878 35.13 21.82 42.90
CA LEU A 878 36.11 22.56 42.10
C LEU A 878 35.43 23.79 41.51
N ARG A 879 35.79 24.99 41.97
CA ARG A 879 35.50 26.23 41.22
C ARG A 879 36.46 26.35 40.06
N LEU A 880 35.94 26.74 38.89
CA LEU A 880 36.72 26.96 37.67
C LEU A 880 36.76 28.47 37.35
N PRO A 881 37.62 29.27 38.01
CA PRO A 881 37.71 30.71 37.78
C PRO A 881 38.32 31.03 36.40
N ALA A 882 38.11 32.25 35.91
CA ALA A 882 38.85 32.74 34.75
C ALA A 882 40.35 32.93 35.13
N PRO A 883 41.30 32.68 34.21
CA PRO A 883 42.72 32.87 34.49
C PRO A 883 43.16 34.35 34.54
N TYR A 884 42.24 35.26 34.24
CA TYR A 884 42.43 36.72 34.25
C TYR A 884 41.22 37.42 34.91
N PRO A 885 41.37 38.66 35.40
CA PRO A 885 40.24 39.48 35.85
C PRO A 885 39.26 39.71 34.70
N LEU A 886 37.96 39.60 34.94
CA LEU A 886 36.94 39.77 33.89
C LEU A 886 36.59 41.25 33.70
N ALA A 887 37.05 41.86 32.61
CA ALA A 887 36.61 43.19 32.16
C ALA A 887 35.34 43.12 31.26
N ARG A 888 34.83 44.30 30.84
CA ARG A 888 33.66 44.39 29.95
C ARG A 888 33.99 43.85 28.56
N GLY A 889 33.48 42.66 28.23
CA GLY A 889 33.73 41.96 26.97
C GLY A 889 34.61 40.72 27.13
N GLU A 890 35.24 40.53 28.29
CA GLU A 890 36.02 39.34 28.60
C GLU A 890 35.16 38.28 29.30
N ARG A 891 35.42 37.02 28.99
CA ARG A 891 34.60 35.86 29.39
C ARG A 891 35.52 34.76 29.92
N ASN A 892 35.09 34.02 30.93
CA ASN A 892 35.81 32.80 31.34
C ASN A 892 35.93 31.84 30.13
N PRO A 893 37.12 31.29 29.81
CA PRO A 893 37.30 30.44 28.63
C PRO A 893 36.33 29.25 28.54
N ILE A 894 36.08 28.57 29.66
CA ILE A 894 35.12 27.45 29.74
C ILE A 894 33.69 27.98 29.56
N ALA A 895 33.38 29.18 30.07
CA ALA A 895 32.06 29.79 29.85
C ALA A 895 31.84 30.23 28.39
N ALA A 896 32.90 30.59 27.65
CA ALA A 896 32.82 30.92 26.23
C ALA A 896 32.63 29.66 25.38
N TRP A 897 33.40 28.61 25.66
CA TRP A 897 33.30 27.29 25.03
C TRP A 897 31.94 26.61 25.28
N LEU A 898 31.37 26.73 26.48
CA LEU A 898 30.00 26.27 26.75
C LEU A 898 28.91 27.14 26.09
N ASP A 899 29.19 28.40 25.74
CA ASP A 899 28.26 29.27 25.00
C ASP A 899 28.21 28.88 23.51
N ASP A 900 29.37 28.56 22.92
CA ASP A 900 29.51 28.07 21.54
C ASP A 900 28.69 26.78 21.29
N MET A 901 28.52 25.97 22.34
CA MET A 901 27.69 24.76 22.33
C MET A 901 26.27 24.96 22.91
N GLY A 902 25.87 26.19 23.26
CA GLY A 902 24.55 26.50 23.80
C GLY A 902 24.24 25.95 25.21
N LEU A 903 25.24 25.40 25.92
CA LEU A 903 25.08 24.77 27.23
C LEU A 903 25.15 25.76 28.41
N PHE A 904 25.86 26.88 28.27
CA PHE A 904 26.10 27.76 29.40
C PHE A 904 24.80 28.40 29.93
N GLY A 905 24.67 28.43 31.25
CA GLY A 905 23.49 28.98 31.92
C GLY A 905 22.34 28.00 32.13
N LEU A 906 22.35 26.83 31.49
CA LEU A 906 21.33 25.79 31.63
C LEU A 906 21.36 25.10 33.00
N ARG A 907 20.21 24.57 33.42
CA ARG A 907 20.01 23.73 34.61
C ARG A 907 19.97 22.26 34.22
N SER A 908 20.09 21.34 35.17
CA SER A 908 20.22 19.88 34.94
C SER A 908 19.06 19.20 34.18
N HIS A 909 17.92 19.88 33.99
CA HIS A 909 16.78 19.40 33.19
C HIS A 909 16.72 20.01 31.78
N GLU A 910 17.56 21.01 31.51
CA GLU A 910 17.69 21.70 30.22
C GLU A 910 18.95 21.24 29.46
N LYS A 911 19.94 20.63 30.15
CA LYS A 911 21.18 20.10 29.56
C LYS A 911 20.88 19.06 28.47
N PHE A 912 21.75 18.99 27.47
CA PHE A 912 21.70 18.07 26.34
C PHE A 912 23.14 17.74 25.87
N VAL A 913 23.31 16.83 24.91
CA VAL A 913 24.60 16.55 24.27
C VAL A 913 24.79 17.49 23.07
N PRO A 914 25.88 18.28 23.00
CA PRO A 914 26.16 19.14 21.85
C PRO A 914 26.37 18.36 20.55
N GLU A 915 25.98 18.95 19.41
CA GLU A 915 26.10 18.37 18.07
C GLU A 915 27.50 17.78 17.78
N ARG A 916 28.57 18.52 18.11
CA ARG A 916 29.96 18.07 17.90
C ARG A 916 30.30 16.73 18.57
N VAL A 917 29.57 16.32 19.62
CA VAL A 917 29.79 15.02 20.28
C VAL A 917 29.27 13.86 19.42
N PHE A 918 28.22 14.09 18.62
CA PHE A 918 27.68 13.08 17.71
C PHE A 918 28.59 12.84 16.50
N SER A 919 29.35 13.85 16.09
CA SER A 919 30.34 13.75 15.00
C SER A 919 31.66 13.08 15.45
N LEU A 920 31.84 12.75 16.73
CA LEU A 920 33.07 12.13 17.21
C LEU A 920 33.28 10.70 16.67
N PRO A 921 34.54 10.25 16.52
CA PRO A 921 34.87 8.84 16.32
C PRO A 921 34.34 7.97 17.47
N ARG A 922 34.06 6.68 17.20
CA ARG A 922 33.55 5.71 18.17
C ARG A 922 34.36 5.68 19.47
N GLU A 923 35.69 5.73 19.39
CA GLU A 923 36.59 5.73 20.55
C GLU A 923 36.39 6.97 21.45
N GLN A 924 36.13 8.14 20.84
CA GLN A 924 35.90 9.39 21.56
C GLN A 924 34.46 9.48 22.12
N ILE A 925 33.47 8.86 21.46
CA ILE A 925 32.13 8.63 22.04
C ILE A 925 32.23 7.71 23.27
N ALA A 926 33.02 6.64 23.19
CA ALA A 926 33.27 5.74 24.32
C ALA A 926 33.96 6.47 25.49
N LEU A 927 34.94 7.36 25.20
CA LEU A 927 35.56 8.23 26.21
C LEU A 927 34.54 9.20 26.86
N PHE A 928 33.70 9.87 26.06
CA PHE A 928 32.64 10.74 26.57
C PHE A 928 31.69 9.99 27.50
N LEU A 929 31.17 8.84 27.04
CA LEU A 929 30.26 8.01 27.83
C LEU A 929 30.93 7.47 29.11
N ARG A 930 32.20 7.06 29.07
CA ARG A 930 32.98 6.61 30.24
C ARG A 930 33.03 7.66 31.35
N HIS A 931 33.26 8.92 31.00
CA HIS A 931 33.33 10.02 31.96
C HIS A 931 31.93 10.51 32.38
N LEU A 932 30.94 10.47 31.47
CA LEU A 932 29.55 10.81 31.81
C LEU A 932 28.98 9.81 32.82
N TRP A 933 29.25 8.51 32.65
CA TRP A 933 28.84 7.46 33.59
C TRP A 933 29.55 7.53 34.95
N ALA A 934 30.66 8.28 35.05
CA ALA A 934 31.33 8.51 36.34
C ALA A 934 30.57 9.51 37.25
N THR A 935 29.63 10.28 36.69
CA THR A 935 28.77 11.24 37.41
C THR A 935 27.51 10.55 37.98
N ASP A 936 26.36 10.69 37.33
CA ASP A 936 25.07 10.06 37.68
C ASP A 936 24.91 8.61 37.17
N GLY A 937 26.00 8.00 36.69
CA GLY A 937 26.01 6.61 36.20
C GLY A 937 26.26 5.57 37.28
N SER A 938 25.63 4.41 37.14
CA SER A 938 25.75 3.28 38.05
C SER A 938 26.14 2.03 37.28
N VAL A 939 27.18 1.33 37.77
CA VAL A 939 27.55 -0.04 37.40
C VAL A 939 27.71 -0.80 38.71
N ARG A 940 26.88 -1.82 38.93
CA ARG A 940 26.97 -2.72 40.08
C ARG A 940 26.37 -4.08 39.78
N TRP A 941 26.81 -5.08 40.52
CA TRP A 941 26.15 -6.38 40.58
C TRP A 941 25.07 -6.41 41.66
N ASP A 942 23.91 -6.96 41.34
CA ASP A 942 22.77 -7.13 42.24
C ASP A 942 22.71 -8.59 42.70
N GLU A 943 23.38 -8.90 43.83
CA GLU A 943 23.51 -10.26 44.36
C GLU A 943 22.15 -10.92 44.68
N THR A 944 21.12 -10.13 45.02
CA THR A 944 19.79 -10.65 45.35
C THR A 944 19.09 -11.26 44.14
N TYR A 945 19.35 -10.71 42.95
CA TYR A 945 18.70 -11.14 41.70
C TYR A 945 19.68 -11.75 40.68
N GLY A 946 20.97 -11.84 41.02
CA GLY A 946 22.02 -12.41 40.15
C GLY A 946 22.18 -11.69 38.81
N GLN A 947 22.08 -10.36 38.79
CA GLN A 947 22.08 -9.56 37.55
C GLN A 947 22.91 -8.27 37.66
N ALA A 948 23.45 -7.81 36.54
CA ALA A 948 24.08 -6.50 36.45
C ALA A 948 23.02 -5.38 36.40
N ARG A 949 23.27 -4.30 37.14
CA ARG A 949 22.49 -3.06 37.11
C ARG A 949 23.37 -1.95 36.54
N ILE A 950 23.18 -1.66 35.25
CA ILE A 950 23.89 -0.61 34.53
C ILE A 950 22.88 0.44 34.09
N HIS A 951 23.00 1.67 34.58
CA HIS A 951 22.14 2.79 34.16
C HIS A 951 22.77 4.15 34.40
N TYR A 952 22.29 5.16 33.67
CA TYR A 952 22.57 6.57 33.87
C TYR A 952 21.26 7.30 34.23
N ALA A 953 21.29 8.19 35.22
CA ALA A 953 20.12 8.95 35.64
C ALA A 953 20.25 10.43 35.26
N THR A 954 19.16 11.05 34.80
CA THR A 954 19.13 12.47 34.45
C THR A 954 17.75 13.08 34.67
N SER A 955 17.67 14.38 34.92
CA SER A 955 16.41 15.14 34.94
C SER A 955 16.05 15.78 33.59
N SER A 956 16.90 15.64 32.58
CA SER A 956 16.66 16.12 31.21
C SER A 956 16.23 14.95 30.32
N ARG A 957 15.05 15.06 29.71
CA ARG A 957 14.58 14.06 28.74
C ARG A 957 15.48 14.03 27.50
N ARG A 958 15.85 15.20 26.98
CA ARG A 958 16.73 15.33 25.82
C ARG A 958 18.06 14.63 26.05
N LEU A 959 18.73 14.87 27.19
CA LEU A 959 19.97 14.18 27.54
C LEU A 959 19.80 12.66 27.64
N ALA A 960 18.63 12.15 28.05
CA ALA A 960 18.36 10.71 28.09
C ALA A 960 18.21 10.10 26.68
N ASP A 961 17.55 10.81 25.76
CA ASP A 961 17.47 10.43 24.34
C ASP A 961 18.86 10.49 23.68
N ASP A 962 19.58 11.61 23.86
CA ASP A 962 20.91 11.85 23.32
C ASP A 962 21.91 10.75 23.73
N VAL A 963 21.94 10.39 25.02
CA VAL A 963 22.78 9.30 25.53
C VAL A 963 22.35 7.95 24.98
N THR A 964 21.05 7.72 24.76
CA THR A 964 20.55 6.51 24.10
C THR A 964 21.03 6.42 22.64
N ASN A 965 21.04 7.54 21.91
CA ASN A 965 21.56 7.64 20.55
C ASN A 965 23.07 7.39 20.49
N LEU A 966 23.86 7.98 21.41
CA LEU A 966 25.30 7.70 21.51
C LEU A 966 25.61 6.24 21.86
N LEU A 967 24.78 5.58 22.69
CA LEU A 967 24.94 4.16 22.97
C LEU A 967 24.72 3.28 21.73
N LEU A 968 23.82 3.66 20.81
CA LEU A 968 23.66 2.96 19.52
C LEU A 968 24.90 3.05 18.62
N ARG A 969 25.72 4.10 18.72
CA ARG A 969 27.02 4.20 18.02
C ARG A 969 28.06 3.20 18.53
N LEU A 970 27.92 2.76 19.79
CA LEU A 970 28.66 1.62 20.34
C LEU A 970 27.93 0.28 20.11
N GLY A 971 26.83 0.26 19.37
CA GLY A 971 25.97 -0.92 19.21
C GLY A 971 25.35 -1.43 20.53
N VAL A 972 25.17 -0.56 21.52
CA VAL A 972 24.59 -0.86 22.82
C VAL A 972 23.13 -0.40 22.83
N PHE A 973 22.19 -1.34 22.88
CA PHE A 973 20.77 -0.98 22.99
C PHE A 973 20.39 -0.71 24.46
N ALA A 974 19.84 0.49 24.71
CA ALA A 974 19.35 0.91 26.02
C ALA A 974 17.84 1.17 26.03
N ARG A 975 17.27 1.32 27.23
CA ARG A 975 15.86 1.70 27.44
C ARG A 975 15.75 2.87 28.42
N ILE A 976 14.91 3.84 28.12
CA ILE A 976 14.59 4.97 29.01
C ILE A 976 13.41 4.56 29.90
N LYS A 977 13.58 4.71 31.21
CA LYS A 977 12.50 4.55 32.19
C LYS A 977 12.27 5.86 32.94
N THR A 978 11.04 6.38 32.86
CA THR A 978 10.58 7.50 33.68
C THR A 978 10.40 7.06 35.14
N ALA A 979 10.89 7.88 36.06
CA ALA A 979 10.83 7.72 37.51
C ALA A 979 10.20 8.98 38.12
N SER A 980 8.87 9.02 38.12
CA SER A 980 8.07 10.09 38.70
C SER A 980 7.95 9.94 40.22
N LYS A 981 8.08 11.04 40.97
CA LYS A 981 7.72 11.13 42.39
C LYS A 981 6.70 12.25 42.58
N ALA A 982 5.67 12.01 43.38
CA ALA A 982 4.61 12.99 43.60
C ALA A 982 5.17 14.28 44.22
N GLY A 983 5.12 15.38 43.46
CA GLY A 983 5.62 16.71 43.86
C GLY A 983 7.02 17.07 43.34
N ASP A 984 7.78 16.10 42.82
CA ASP A 984 9.05 16.32 42.12
C ASP A 984 8.84 16.30 40.59
N ARG A 985 9.87 16.70 39.85
CA ARG A 985 9.94 16.51 38.39
C ARG A 985 10.31 15.07 38.05
N ASP A 986 9.92 14.62 36.87
CA ASP A 986 10.31 13.30 36.36
C ASP A 986 11.83 13.17 36.23
N GLY A 987 12.36 12.07 36.74
CA GLY A 987 13.71 11.59 36.41
C GLY A 987 13.66 10.54 35.29
N TYR A 988 14.67 10.52 34.44
CA TYR A 988 14.81 9.56 33.35
C TYR A 988 16.05 8.69 33.61
N HIS A 989 15.84 7.37 33.63
CA HIS A 989 16.92 6.40 33.79
C HIS A 989 17.18 5.70 32.44
N VAL A 990 18.33 5.97 31.83
CA VAL A 990 18.83 5.22 30.66
C VAL A 990 19.45 3.92 31.16
N LEU A 991 18.79 2.80 30.88
CA LEU A 991 19.12 1.48 31.43
C LEU A 991 19.67 0.56 30.34
N ILE A 992 20.85 -0.02 30.57
CA ILE A 992 21.49 -0.96 29.65
C ILE A 992 21.10 -2.38 30.07
N TYR A 993 20.37 -3.07 29.19
CA TYR A 993 19.73 -4.37 29.46
C TYR A 993 20.17 -5.46 28.48
N GLY A 994 20.24 -6.69 28.97
CA GLY A 994 20.70 -7.86 28.22
C GLY A 994 22.22 -8.01 28.29
N GLY A 995 22.69 -9.23 28.53
CA GLY A 995 24.10 -9.51 28.81
C GLY A 995 25.05 -9.05 27.70
N GLU A 996 24.64 -9.15 26.43
CA GLU A 996 25.44 -8.68 25.29
C GLU A 996 25.64 -7.16 25.30
N ASN A 997 24.57 -6.37 25.44
CA ASN A 997 24.65 -4.91 25.53
C ASN A 997 25.44 -4.45 26.77
N GLN A 998 25.24 -5.15 27.89
CA GLN A 998 25.94 -4.87 29.14
C GLN A 998 27.45 -5.15 29.03
N LEU A 999 27.85 -6.29 28.44
CA LEU A 999 29.25 -6.61 28.18
C LEU A 999 29.87 -5.61 27.19
N ARG A 1000 29.20 -5.33 26.06
CA ARG A 1000 29.70 -4.37 25.05
C ARG A 1000 29.92 -2.98 25.63
N PHE A 1001 29.01 -2.48 26.47
CA PHE A 1001 29.20 -1.22 27.19
C PHE A 1001 30.41 -1.25 28.14
N LEU A 1002 30.57 -2.32 28.92
CA LEU A 1002 31.68 -2.45 29.88
C LEU A 1002 33.04 -2.60 29.19
N GLU A 1003 33.07 -3.28 28.04
CA GLU A 1003 34.29 -3.54 27.25
C GLU A 1003 34.71 -2.33 26.40
N GLU A 1004 33.78 -1.58 25.79
CA GLU A 1004 34.10 -0.42 24.95
C GLU A 1004 34.22 0.89 25.77
N ALA A 1005 33.19 1.22 26.56
CA ALA A 1005 33.15 2.47 27.33
C ALA A 1005 33.67 2.27 28.76
N GLY A 1006 33.07 1.37 29.53
CA GLY A 1006 33.34 1.25 30.97
C GLY A 1006 32.92 2.49 31.76
N VAL A 1007 33.55 2.74 32.91
CA VAL A 1007 33.26 3.88 33.80
C VAL A 1007 34.55 4.40 34.42
N HIS A 1008 34.76 5.72 34.46
CA HIS A 1008 35.92 6.33 35.12
C HIS A 1008 35.78 6.38 36.66
N GLY A 1009 36.88 6.63 37.35
CA GLY A 1009 36.92 6.88 38.80
C GLY A 1009 36.84 5.65 39.70
N ALA A 1010 36.47 5.86 40.96
CA ALA A 1010 36.36 4.84 42.00
C ALA A 1010 35.33 3.72 41.69
N ARG A 1011 34.48 3.92 40.66
CA ARG A 1011 33.56 2.90 40.13
C ARG A 1011 34.21 1.97 39.11
N SER A 1012 35.36 2.32 38.53
CA SER A 1012 36.06 1.51 37.53
C SER A 1012 36.31 0.05 37.97
N PRO A 1013 36.71 -0.28 39.21
CA PRO A 1013 36.91 -1.67 39.62
C PRO A 1013 35.63 -2.52 39.65
N GLN A 1014 34.43 -1.91 39.66
CA GLN A 1014 33.17 -2.64 39.52
C GLN A 1014 32.93 -3.11 38.08
N VAL A 1015 33.58 -2.48 37.08
CA VAL A 1015 33.49 -2.89 35.67
C VAL A 1015 34.03 -4.30 35.50
N ASP A 1016 35.22 -4.58 36.04
CA ASP A 1016 35.84 -5.92 35.98
C ASP A 1016 34.98 -6.98 36.67
N VAL A 1017 34.55 -6.70 37.91
CA VAL A 1017 33.73 -7.61 38.73
C VAL A 1017 32.39 -7.92 38.05
N VAL A 1018 31.73 -6.91 37.47
CA VAL A 1018 30.46 -7.11 36.75
C VAL A 1018 30.69 -7.85 35.43
N THR A 1019 31.78 -7.57 34.71
CA THR A 1019 32.15 -8.23 33.45
C THR A 1019 32.43 -9.73 33.65
N GLU A 1020 33.24 -10.08 34.65
CA GLU A 1020 33.53 -11.48 34.99
C GLU A 1020 32.25 -12.23 35.36
N LYS A 1021 31.42 -11.65 36.24
CA LYS A 1021 30.14 -12.25 36.63
C LYS A 1021 29.19 -12.39 35.45
N LEU A 1022 29.07 -11.39 34.56
CA LEU A 1022 28.25 -11.47 33.35
C LEU A 1022 28.73 -12.56 32.38
N ARG A 1023 30.04 -12.71 32.16
CA ARG A 1023 30.61 -13.79 31.34
C ARG A 1023 30.35 -15.18 31.93
N SER A 1024 30.29 -15.29 33.27
CA SER A 1024 29.96 -16.54 33.97
C SER A 1024 28.46 -16.86 34.04
N ALA A 1025 27.59 -15.87 33.78
CA ALA A 1025 26.15 -16.01 33.95
C ALA A 1025 25.49 -16.67 32.72
N VAL A 1026 24.63 -17.67 32.96
CA VAL A 1026 23.80 -18.27 31.91
C VAL A 1026 22.71 -17.28 31.52
N GLY A 1027 22.95 -16.52 30.46
CA GLY A 1027 22.10 -15.41 30.02
C GLY A 1027 20.66 -15.84 29.73
N ASN A 1028 19.69 -15.12 30.28
CA ASN A 1028 18.28 -15.27 29.92
C ASN A 1028 18.02 -14.57 28.58
N THR A 1029 18.00 -15.36 27.50
CA THR A 1029 18.02 -14.84 26.12
C THR A 1029 16.72 -14.16 25.66
N ILE A 1030 15.66 -14.14 26.49
CA ILE A 1030 14.29 -13.69 26.18
C ILE A 1030 14.17 -12.16 25.88
N CYS A 1031 15.25 -11.38 25.95
CA CYS A 1031 15.19 -9.92 25.74
C CYS A 1031 15.19 -9.49 24.25
N ASP A 1032 15.66 -10.34 23.35
CA ASP A 1032 15.73 -10.11 21.90
C ASP A 1032 15.01 -11.24 21.17
N THR A 1033 13.69 -11.12 21.07
CA THR A 1033 12.79 -12.17 20.58
C THR A 1033 12.18 -11.82 19.25
N ILE A 1034 12.21 -12.78 18.33
CA ILE A 1034 11.44 -12.73 17.09
C ILE A 1034 9.94 -12.83 17.45
N PRO A 1035 9.02 -12.06 16.82
CA PRO A 1035 7.60 -12.09 17.15
C PRO A 1035 6.98 -13.49 17.11
N GLY A 1036 5.86 -13.64 17.82
CA GLY A 1036 5.15 -14.92 17.93
C GLY A 1036 4.65 -15.49 16.59
N GLU A 1037 4.59 -14.67 15.56
CA GLU A 1037 4.00 -14.95 14.26
C GLU A 1037 4.94 -15.69 13.32
N VAL A 1038 6.25 -15.45 13.43
CA VAL A 1038 7.29 -16.22 12.71
C VAL A 1038 7.28 -17.70 13.15
N ARG A 1039 6.75 -18.00 14.35
CA ARG A 1039 6.46 -19.39 14.77
C ARG A 1039 5.47 -20.09 13.82
N GLY A 1040 4.62 -19.34 13.13
CA GLY A 1040 3.72 -19.82 12.09
C GLY A 1040 4.50 -20.46 10.95
N ARG A 1041 5.36 -19.69 10.25
CA ARG A 1041 6.23 -20.18 9.17
C ARG A 1041 7.04 -21.41 9.61
N VAL A 1042 7.73 -21.34 10.76
CA VAL A 1042 8.52 -22.47 11.30
C VAL A 1042 7.66 -23.71 11.59
N ARG A 1043 6.45 -23.55 12.13
CA ARG A 1043 5.53 -24.67 12.41
C ARG A 1043 4.98 -25.31 11.14
N THR A 1044 4.77 -24.53 10.08
CA THR A 1044 4.28 -25.02 8.79
C THR A 1044 5.39 -25.67 7.95
N ALA A 1045 6.65 -25.27 8.10
CA ALA A 1045 7.80 -25.87 7.40
C ALA A 1045 8.33 -27.18 8.05
N LEU A 1046 8.06 -27.41 9.34
CA LEU A 1046 8.52 -28.59 10.08
C LEU A 1046 8.02 -29.97 9.57
N PRO A 1047 6.80 -30.14 8.99
CA PRO A 1047 6.32 -31.43 8.50
C PRO A 1047 7.12 -32.00 7.32
N ASP A 1048 7.56 -31.16 6.37
CA ASP A 1048 8.17 -31.59 5.11
C ASP A 1048 9.58 -32.18 5.25
N ARG A 1049 10.26 -31.94 6.38
CA ARG A 1049 11.70 -32.21 6.51
C ARG A 1049 12.10 -33.30 7.51
N SER A 1050 11.15 -34.13 7.95
CA SER A 1050 11.39 -35.38 8.72
C SER A 1050 12.15 -35.25 10.06
N VAL A 1051 12.41 -34.04 10.58
CA VAL A 1051 13.05 -33.84 11.90
C VAL A 1051 12.03 -33.99 13.01
N THR A 1052 12.28 -34.87 13.98
CA THR A 1052 11.35 -35.06 15.10
C THR A 1052 11.39 -33.87 16.08
N ARG A 1053 10.26 -33.53 16.73
CA ARG A 1053 10.19 -32.41 17.69
C ARG A 1053 11.20 -32.49 18.84
N ARG A 1054 11.62 -33.71 19.20
CA ARG A 1054 12.61 -33.96 20.25
C ARG A 1054 14.03 -33.67 19.75
N GLU A 1055 14.32 -34.09 18.53
CA GLU A 1055 15.58 -33.85 17.84
C GLU A 1055 15.78 -32.37 17.48
N PHE A 1056 14.72 -31.67 17.08
CA PHE A 1056 14.72 -30.21 16.91
C PHE A 1056 15.07 -29.48 18.22
N ALA A 1057 14.48 -29.89 19.36
CA ALA A 1057 14.80 -29.31 20.67
C ALA A 1057 16.26 -29.58 21.09
N THR A 1058 16.79 -30.77 20.80
CA THR A 1058 18.21 -31.12 21.00
C THR A 1058 19.14 -30.28 20.12
N ARG A 1059 18.82 -30.10 18.82
CA ARG A 1059 19.60 -29.26 17.89
C ARG A 1059 19.56 -27.76 18.29
N LEU A 1060 18.50 -27.32 18.97
CA LEU A 1060 18.39 -25.99 19.59
C LEU A 1060 19.09 -25.85 20.96
N GLY A 1061 19.72 -26.91 21.48
CA GLY A 1061 20.39 -26.88 22.79
C GLY A 1061 19.43 -26.73 23.98
N THR A 1062 18.21 -27.29 23.89
CA THR A 1062 17.17 -27.15 24.92
C THR A 1062 16.63 -28.50 25.40
N GLU A 1063 16.26 -28.59 26.68
CA GLU A 1063 15.52 -29.75 27.20
C GLU A 1063 14.09 -29.78 26.66
N PHE A 1064 13.65 -30.97 26.23
CA PHE A 1064 12.33 -31.19 25.65
C PHE A 1064 11.21 -31.06 26.71
N SER A 1065 10.62 -29.87 26.82
CA SER A 1065 9.57 -29.52 27.79
C SER A 1065 8.14 -29.46 27.21
N GLY A 1066 7.90 -30.21 26.13
CA GLY A 1066 6.56 -30.35 25.53
C GLY A 1066 6.00 -29.05 24.95
N SER A 1067 4.71 -28.79 25.13
CA SER A 1067 4.05 -27.59 24.60
C SER A 1067 4.36 -26.30 25.37
N ALA A 1068 4.96 -26.39 26.57
CA ALA A 1068 5.31 -25.22 27.37
C ALA A 1068 6.40 -24.35 26.73
N THR A 1069 7.36 -24.98 26.02
CA THR A 1069 8.42 -24.29 25.27
C THR A 1069 7.85 -23.36 24.19
N TRP A 1070 6.70 -23.72 23.62
CA TRP A 1070 6.06 -23.02 22.50
C TRP A 1070 5.13 -21.87 22.92
N LYS A 1071 4.90 -21.69 24.23
CA LYS A 1071 4.12 -20.57 24.79
C LYS A 1071 4.92 -19.26 24.87
N ARG A 1072 6.25 -19.29 24.75
CA ARG A 1072 7.13 -18.11 24.82
C ARG A 1072 7.84 -17.86 23.49
N ALA A 1073 8.22 -16.61 23.22
CA ALA A 1073 8.90 -16.26 21.98
C ALA A 1073 10.36 -16.75 21.97
N PRO A 1074 10.86 -17.31 20.84
CA PRO A 1074 12.25 -17.68 20.71
C PRO A 1074 13.11 -16.42 20.60
N SER A 1075 14.30 -16.50 21.19
CA SER A 1075 15.32 -15.46 21.16
C SER A 1075 16.20 -15.57 19.93
N ARG A 1076 16.77 -14.47 19.42
CA ARG A 1076 17.67 -14.50 18.24
C ARG A 1076 18.93 -15.35 18.47
N SER A 1077 19.45 -15.41 19.70
CA SER A 1077 20.54 -16.35 20.02
C SER A 1077 20.13 -17.84 19.90
N ARG A 1078 18.83 -18.14 19.85
CA ARG A 1078 18.27 -19.46 19.50
C ARG A 1078 17.86 -19.56 18.03
N SER A 1079 17.74 -18.45 17.29
CA SER A 1079 17.56 -18.47 15.83
C SER A 1079 18.87 -18.75 15.07
N GLY A 1080 20.02 -18.91 15.75
CA GLY A 1080 21.14 -19.69 15.21
C GLY A 1080 20.75 -21.15 14.89
N GLY A 1081 19.60 -21.61 15.39
CA GLY A 1081 18.92 -22.82 14.91
C GLY A 1081 18.24 -22.69 13.54
N ALA A 1082 18.25 -21.53 12.88
CA ALA A 1082 17.77 -21.37 11.50
C ALA A 1082 18.63 -22.14 10.49
N ALA A 1083 19.92 -22.37 10.81
CA ALA A 1083 20.78 -23.34 10.12
C ALA A 1083 20.22 -24.79 10.12
N VAL A 1084 19.25 -25.11 11.00
CA VAL A 1084 18.55 -26.42 11.02
C VAL A 1084 17.36 -26.45 10.05
N LEU A 1085 16.95 -25.31 9.50
CA LEU A 1085 15.78 -25.14 8.63
C LEU A 1085 16.13 -24.76 7.19
N GLU A 1086 17.42 -24.56 6.85
CA GLU A 1086 17.92 -24.18 5.50
C GLU A 1086 17.01 -23.16 4.80
N ASP A 1087 16.62 -22.12 5.52
CA ASP A 1087 15.74 -21.04 5.05
C ASP A 1087 16.54 -19.73 5.10
N THR A 1088 16.98 -19.28 3.93
CA THR A 1088 17.90 -18.16 3.75
C THR A 1088 17.30 -16.80 4.12
N GLU A 1089 15.97 -16.68 4.24
CA GLU A 1089 15.35 -15.43 4.73
C GLU A 1089 15.53 -15.24 6.25
N LEU A 1090 15.48 -16.34 7.01
CA LEU A 1090 15.50 -16.30 8.48
C LEU A 1090 16.91 -16.14 9.09
N ASP A 1091 17.95 -16.47 8.33
CA ASP A 1091 19.36 -16.31 8.75
C ASP A 1091 20.03 -15.09 8.08
N ASN A 1092 19.24 -14.12 7.61
CA ASN A 1092 19.75 -12.92 6.96
C ASN A 1092 20.58 -12.05 7.96
N PRO A 1093 21.90 -11.91 7.77
CA PRO A 1093 22.73 -11.09 8.66
C PRO A 1093 22.43 -9.59 8.56
N ALA A 1094 21.75 -9.14 7.51
CA ALA A 1094 21.35 -7.74 7.36
C ALA A 1094 20.15 -7.37 8.25
N ALA A 1095 19.31 -8.34 8.63
CA ALA A 1095 18.28 -8.15 9.64
C ALA A 1095 18.85 -7.93 11.06
N ARG A 1096 20.18 -7.81 11.24
CA ARG A 1096 20.84 -7.55 12.53
C ARG A 1096 20.80 -6.07 12.94
N ASP A 1097 20.68 -5.14 11.99
CA ASP A 1097 20.73 -3.69 12.27
C ASP A 1097 19.40 -3.15 12.84
N VAL A 1098 18.33 -3.96 12.82
CA VAL A 1098 16.99 -3.60 13.30
C VAL A 1098 16.60 -4.40 14.55
N PHE A 1099 16.06 -3.69 15.54
CA PHE A 1099 15.39 -4.22 16.71
C PHE A 1099 13.87 -3.98 16.60
N TRP A 1100 13.07 -4.97 17.00
CA TRP A 1100 11.61 -4.92 16.93
C TRP A 1100 11.02 -4.54 18.28
N ASP A 1101 10.86 -3.24 18.50
CA ASP A 1101 10.40 -2.69 19.78
C ASP A 1101 8.87 -2.64 19.86
N GLU A 1102 8.34 -2.82 21.07
CA GLU A 1102 6.90 -3.02 21.32
C GLU A 1102 6.21 -1.69 21.65
N ILE A 1103 5.09 -1.39 21.00
CA ILE A 1103 4.26 -0.21 21.31
C ILE A 1103 3.62 -0.43 22.68
N VAL A 1104 3.87 0.47 23.64
CA VAL A 1104 3.29 0.41 25.00
C VAL A 1104 2.16 1.41 25.22
N GLU A 1105 2.06 2.43 24.38
CA GLU A 1105 1.05 3.48 24.47
C GLU A 1105 0.89 4.19 23.12
N ILE A 1106 -0.36 4.47 22.76
CA ILE A 1106 -0.77 5.37 21.67
C ILE A 1106 -1.74 6.37 22.31
N THR A 1107 -1.55 7.67 22.10
CA THR A 1107 -2.37 8.72 22.72
C THR A 1107 -2.65 9.86 21.74
N PRO A 1108 -3.91 10.24 21.47
CA PRO A 1108 -4.21 11.39 20.63
C PRO A 1108 -3.73 12.68 21.29
N LEU A 1109 -3.06 13.54 20.52
CA LEU A 1109 -2.63 14.88 20.91
C LEU A 1109 -3.52 15.98 20.31
N GLY A 1110 -4.49 15.63 19.45
CA GLY A 1110 -5.30 16.56 18.69
C GLY A 1110 -4.57 17.13 17.47
N GLU A 1111 -5.07 18.24 16.96
CA GLU A 1111 -4.55 18.88 15.75
C GLU A 1111 -3.21 19.59 15.97
N GLN A 1112 -2.23 19.28 15.13
CA GLN A 1112 -0.91 19.93 15.12
C GLN A 1112 -0.43 20.24 13.69
N PRO A 1113 0.45 21.25 13.51
CA PRO A 1113 1.19 21.44 12.25
C PRO A 1113 2.09 20.24 11.96
N VAL A 1114 1.93 19.66 10.77
CA VAL A 1114 2.65 18.47 10.32
C VAL A 1114 3.45 18.73 9.05
N TYR A 1115 4.46 17.90 8.87
CA TYR A 1115 5.53 18.00 7.87
C TYR A 1115 5.82 16.61 7.33
N ASP A 1116 6.57 16.57 6.23
CA ASP A 1116 7.03 15.31 5.66
C ASP A 1116 8.32 15.54 4.84
N ALA A 1117 9.08 14.47 4.64
CA ALA A 1117 10.36 14.47 3.96
C ALA A 1117 10.37 13.50 2.77
N THR A 1118 11.27 13.77 1.84
CA THR A 1118 11.60 12.88 0.73
C THR A 1118 13.04 12.45 0.85
N VAL A 1119 13.26 11.14 0.85
CA VAL A 1119 14.57 10.48 0.80
C VAL A 1119 14.61 9.54 -0.40
N ASP A 1120 15.52 9.79 -1.33
CA ASP A 1120 15.62 9.03 -2.58
C ASP A 1120 16.11 7.59 -2.36
N ASP A 1121 15.78 6.71 -3.31
CA ASP A 1121 16.15 5.29 -3.41
C ASP A 1121 15.53 4.35 -2.36
N THR A 1122 15.66 4.64 -1.06
CA THR A 1122 15.17 3.74 0.00
C THR A 1122 13.73 3.99 0.45
N HIS A 1123 13.16 5.15 0.12
CA HIS A 1123 11.78 5.54 0.47
C HIS A 1123 11.44 5.53 1.99
N ASN A 1124 12.44 5.59 2.86
CA ASN A 1124 12.31 5.64 4.31
C ASN A 1124 13.46 6.42 4.95
N PHE A 1125 13.33 6.78 6.23
CA PHE A 1125 14.37 7.41 7.06
C PHE A 1125 14.21 7.10 8.55
N VAL A 1126 15.27 7.32 9.33
CA VAL A 1126 15.26 7.18 10.80
C VAL A 1126 14.96 8.53 11.46
N SER A 1127 13.92 8.61 12.29
CA SER A 1127 13.63 9.77 13.12
C SER A 1127 13.20 9.39 14.54
N ASN A 1128 13.63 10.15 15.56
CA ASN A 1128 13.55 9.80 16.99
C ASN A 1128 14.05 8.36 17.30
N CYS A 1129 15.00 7.85 16.50
CA CYS A 1129 15.40 6.44 16.45
C CYS A 1129 14.25 5.43 16.24
N ILE A 1130 13.33 5.73 15.32
CA ILE A 1130 12.27 4.86 14.79
C ILE A 1130 12.32 4.96 13.25
N VAL A 1131 12.01 3.88 12.53
CA VAL A 1131 12.07 3.86 11.06
C VAL A 1131 10.72 4.26 10.47
N MET A 1132 10.72 5.30 9.62
CA MET A 1132 9.54 5.99 9.10
C MET A 1132 9.53 5.99 7.56
N HIS A 1133 8.34 5.98 6.94
CA HIS A 1133 8.19 5.90 5.47
C HIS A 1133 8.06 7.28 4.81
N ASN A 1134 8.41 7.39 3.52
CA ASN A 1134 8.18 8.56 2.69
C ASN A 1134 6.71 8.67 2.18
N SER A 1135 6.37 9.80 1.56
CA SER A 1135 5.11 9.96 0.81
C SER A 1135 5.07 9.33 -0.59
N LEU A 1136 3.83 9.07 -1.04
CA LEU A 1136 3.41 8.47 -2.32
C LEU A 1136 3.85 9.20 -3.61
N GLU A 1137 4.07 10.51 -3.54
CA GLU A 1137 4.14 11.39 -4.73
C GLU A 1137 5.44 11.30 -5.54
N GLN A 1138 6.29 10.29 -5.30
CA GLN A 1138 7.70 10.35 -5.65
C GLN A 1138 8.03 9.89 -7.06
N ASP A 1139 7.41 8.82 -7.56
CA ASP A 1139 7.75 8.24 -8.85
C ASP A 1139 7.37 9.15 -10.04
N ALA A 1140 6.38 10.03 -9.83
CA ALA A 1140 5.99 11.06 -10.78
C ALA A 1140 7.12 12.08 -11.01
N ASP A 1141 7.41 12.36 -12.28
CA ASP A 1141 8.28 13.47 -12.69
C ASP A 1141 7.50 14.79 -12.73
N MET A 1142 6.21 14.71 -13.00
CA MET A 1142 5.30 15.85 -13.12
C MET A 1142 4.00 15.59 -12.37
N VAL A 1143 3.48 16.59 -11.67
CA VAL A 1143 2.17 16.55 -11.01
C VAL A 1143 1.39 17.81 -11.36
N ILE A 1144 0.22 17.62 -11.98
CA ILE A 1144 -0.73 18.67 -12.35
C ILE A 1144 -1.98 18.50 -11.49
N LEU A 1145 -2.32 19.51 -10.69
CA LEU A 1145 -3.54 19.55 -9.88
C LEU A 1145 -4.55 20.48 -10.55
N ILE A 1146 -5.78 20.02 -10.75
CA ILE A 1146 -6.86 20.84 -11.30
C ILE A 1146 -7.60 21.52 -10.16
N HIS A 1147 -7.64 22.85 -10.18
CA HIS A 1147 -8.51 23.66 -9.34
C HIS A 1147 -9.56 24.37 -10.18
N ARG A 1148 -10.79 24.44 -9.69
CA ARG A 1148 -11.88 25.21 -10.29
C ARG A 1148 -12.48 26.09 -9.20
N PRO A 1149 -12.30 27.42 -9.26
CA PRO A 1149 -12.92 28.33 -8.29
C PRO A 1149 -14.44 28.18 -8.27
N ASP A 1150 -15.04 28.09 -9.47
CA ASP A 1150 -16.48 27.92 -9.69
C ASP A 1150 -17.06 26.55 -9.30
N ALA A 1151 -16.23 25.60 -8.86
CA ALA A 1151 -16.71 24.36 -8.26
C ALA A 1151 -17.10 24.54 -6.78
N PHE A 1152 -16.67 25.64 -6.15
CA PHE A 1152 -16.91 25.92 -4.73
C PHE A 1152 -17.77 27.17 -4.49
N GLU A 1153 -17.64 28.20 -5.33
CA GLU A 1153 -18.42 29.44 -5.22
C GLU A 1153 -19.05 29.79 -6.57
N ARG A 1154 -20.39 29.78 -6.64
CA ARG A 1154 -21.16 29.89 -7.90
C ARG A 1154 -21.12 31.28 -8.54
N ASP A 1155 -20.86 32.30 -7.72
CA ASP A 1155 -20.72 33.71 -8.13
C ASP A 1155 -19.24 34.15 -8.21
N ASP A 1156 -18.28 33.21 -8.24
CA ASP A 1156 -16.86 33.53 -8.38
C ASP A 1156 -16.63 34.31 -9.70
N PRO A 1157 -15.92 35.46 -9.68
CA PRO A 1157 -15.66 36.26 -10.87
C PRO A 1157 -14.90 35.54 -11.99
N ARG A 1158 -14.32 34.37 -11.70
CA ARG A 1158 -13.58 33.49 -12.61
C ARG A 1158 -14.42 32.29 -13.09
N MET A 1159 -15.75 32.39 -13.08
CA MET A 1159 -16.64 31.34 -13.60
C MET A 1159 -16.30 30.95 -15.05
N GLY A 1160 -16.10 29.65 -15.28
CA GLY A 1160 -15.60 29.11 -16.55
C GLY A 1160 -14.08 28.98 -16.65
N GLU A 1161 -13.31 29.42 -15.65
CA GLU A 1161 -11.86 29.21 -15.57
C GLU A 1161 -11.50 28.01 -14.68
N ALA A 1162 -10.39 27.35 -15.02
CA ALA A 1162 -9.74 26.33 -14.20
C ALA A 1162 -8.24 26.63 -14.13
N ASP A 1163 -7.65 26.44 -12.95
CA ASP A 1163 -6.21 26.54 -12.74
C ASP A 1163 -5.60 25.12 -12.84
N LEU A 1164 -4.73 24.90 -13.83
CA LEU A 1164 -3.81 23.77 -13.92
C LEU A 1164 -2.55 24.10 -13.11
N ILE A 1165 -2.53 23.65 -11.85
CA ILE A 1165 -1.43 23.90 -10.91
C ILE A 1165 -0.37 22.83 -11.13
N LEU A 1166 0.72 23.18 -11.81
CA LEU A 1166 1.91 22.34 -11.96
C LEU A 1166 2.66 22.31 -10.63
N ALA A 1167 2.21 21.45 -9.72
CA ALA A 1167 2.63 21.41 -8.32
C ALA A 1167 3.98 20.69 -8.11
N LYS A 1168 4.38 19.81 -9.04
CA LYS A 1168 5.71 19.18 -9.10
C LYS A 1168 6.18 19.12 -10.54
N HIS A 1169 7.43 19.46 -10.79
CA HIS A 1169 8.10 19.29 -12.08
C HIS A 1169 9.59 18.99 -11.81
N ARG A 1170 10.08 17.80 -12.18
CA ARG A 1170 11.48 17.39 -11.95
C ARG A 1170 12.49 18.08 -12.89
N ALA A 1171 12.06 18.49 -14.08
CA ALA A 1171 12.92 18.97 -15.17
C ALA A 1171 12.81 20.48 -15.45
N GLY A 1172 11.98 21.21 -14.71
CA GLY A 1172 11.71 22.63 -14.96
C GLY A 1172 10.94 23.28 -13.79
N PRO A 1173 10.50 24.54 -13.96
CA PRO A 1173 9.79 25.27 -12.91
C PRO A 1173 8.38 24.72 -12.66
N THR A 1174 7.88 24.93 -11.45
CA THR A 1174 6.46 24.84 -11.12
C THR A 1174 5.74 26.14 -11.51
N SER A 1175 4.47 26.04 -11.89
CA SER A 1175 3.66 27.18 -12.34
C SER A 1175 2.18 26.93 -12.10
N THR A 1176 1.33 27.92 -12.33
CA THR A 1176 -0.12 27.75 -12.41
C THR A 1176 -0.60 28.35 -13.72
N VAL A 1177 -1.18 27.50 -14.58
CA VAL A 1177 -1.70 27.88 -15.90
C VAL A 1177 -3.22 27.95 -15.83
N THR A 1178 -3.79 29.10 -16.14
CA THR A 1178 -5.25 29.27 -16.19
C THR A 1178 -5.77 28.92 -17.59
N VAL A 1179 -6.74 28.02 -17.64
CA VAL A 1179 -7.42 27.56 -18.86
C VAL A 1179 -8.93 27.78 -18.73
N ALA A 1180 -9.64 27.93 -19.84
CA ALA A 1180 -11.10 27.92 -19.84
C ALA A 1180 -11.61 26.47 -19.84
N HIS A 1181 -12.50 26.12 -18.90
CA HIS A 1181 -13.17 24.81 -18.92
C HIS A 1181 -14.49 24.91 -19.68
N GLN A 1182 -14.65 24.05 -20.68
CA GLN A 1182 -15.85 23.95 -21.51
C GLN A 1182 -16.42 22.55 -21.34
N LEU A 1183 -16.78 22.19 -20.10
CA LEU A 1183 -17.20 20.83 -19.73
C LEU A 1183 -18.48 20.37 -20.45
N HIS A 1184 -19.33 21.30 -20.90
CA HIS A 1184 -20.46 21.02 -21.78
C HIS A 1184 -20.05 20.52 -23.18
N TYR A 1185 -18.81 20.77 -23.60
CA TYR A 1185 -18.12 20.18 -24.75
C TYR A 1185 -17.06 19.13 -24.33
N SER A 1186 -17.04 18.68 -23.07
CA SER A 1186 -16.05 17.73 -22.50
C SER A 1186 -14.58 18.07 -22.78
N ARG A 1187 -14.20 19.34 -22.62
CA ARG A 1187 -12.83 19.81 -22.88
C ARG A 1187 -12.41 20.99 -22.03
N PHE A 1188 -11.11 21.18 -21.91
CA PHE A 1188 -10.46 22.43 -21.53
C PHE A 1188 -9.86 23.09 -22.79
N VAL A 1189 -9.68 24.41 -22.78
CA VAL A 1189 -9.04 25.18 -23.86
C VAL A 1189 -8.23 26.34 -23.28
N ASP A 1190 -7.20 26.79 -24.01
CA ASP A 1190 -6.46 28.02 -23.65
C ASP A 1190 -7.38 29.23 -23.47
N MET A 1191 -6.96 30.13 -22.59
CA MET A 1191 -7.53 31.48 -22.50
C MET A 1191 -7.22 32.26 -23.79
N ALA A 1192 -8.14 33.14 -24.20
CA ALA A 1192 -7.89 34.00 -25.36
C ALA A 1192 -6.81 35.04 -25.01
N LYS A 1193 -5.66 34.98 -25.70
CA LYS A 1193 -4.62 36.03 -25.62
C LYS A 1193 -5.18 37.34 -26.22
N GLU A 1194 -5.03 38.46 -25.50
CA GLU A 1194 -5.42 39.82 -25.94
C GLU A 1194 -4.54 40.35 -27.09
#